data_AF-A0A851VDX3-F1
#
_entry.id   AF-A0A851VDX3-F1
#
_cell.length_a   1.000
_cell.length_b   1.000
_cell.length_c   1.000
_cell.angle_alpha   90.00
_cell.angle_beta   90.00
_cell.angle_gamma   90.00
#
_symmetry.space_group_name_H-M   'P 1'
#
loop_
_entity.id
_entity.type
_entity.pdbx_description
1 polymer ?
#
loop_
_entity_poly.entity_id
_entity_poly.type
_entity_poly.pdbx_seq_one_letter_code
_entity_poly.pdbx_strand_id
1 'polypeptide(L)'
;MDVSLCPTKCTFWRVFLLWSIWGDYLLSVLACPANCLCSKTDINCKKPDDGNLFPLLEGQDSGSSNGNTSINITDISRNITSIHIENWKNLQTLNAVDMELYTGLQRLTIRNSGLRNIQPRAFAKNPHLHYIDLSGNRLTTLSWQLFQTLRLFELRLERNLFNCSCDIRWIQLWQEKGEANLQYQDLYCMTMDAAIITLKEMNITQCDLPEISVSHVNLTVREGENAVITCNGSGSPLPDVDWTVAELHSINTHQTNLNWTNVHAINLTLVNVTSEDNGFLLTCIAENVVGMSNASVLLTVYYPPRILTLEEPVLHMDHCIAFAVHGNPAPTLHWLHNGQVLRETEIIRMEFYQQGEVSEGCLLFNKPTHYNNGNYTIVATNQLGSANQTIKGHFLEKPFPGRIFIGDYEVSPTPPITVTHKPEEDTFGVSIAVGLAAFACVLLVVLFIMINKYGRRSKFGMKGPVAVISGEEDSASPLHHINHGITTPSSLDAGPDTVVIGMTRIPVIENPQYFRQGHNCHKPDTYVQHIKRRDIVLKRELGEGAFGKVFLAECYNLSPTNDKMLVAVKALKDPTLAARKDFQREAELLTNLQHEHIVKFYGVCGDGDPLIMVFEYMKHGDLNKFLRAHGPDAMILVDGQPRQAKGELGLSQMLHIASQIASGMVYLASQHFVHRDLATRNCLVGANLLVKIGDFGMSRDVYSTDYYREGPRLKGQFSAAWQRQRLAPAAAATVRLPPLRFPCAFVLTQVGGHTMLPIRWMPPESIMYRKFTTESDVWSFGVILWEIFTYGKQPWFQLSNTEVIECITQGRVLERPRVCPKEVYDIMLGCWQREPQQRLNIKEIYKILHALGKATPIYLDILG
;
A
#
# COMPACT_ATOMS: atom_id res chain seq x y z
N MET A 1 11.85 -9.78 -80.65
CA MET A 1 11.65 -11.00 -79.85
C MET A 1 12.20 -10.79 -78.44
N ASP A 2 11.54 -10.17 -77.46
CA ASP A 2 10.39 -9.24 -77.34
C ASP A 2 10.40 -8.85 -75.84
N VAL A 3 10.69 -7.62 -75.43
CA VAL A 3 9.90 -6.37 -75.42
C VAL A 3 8.68 -6.39 -74.45
N SER A 4 8.95 -5.89 -73.25
CA SER A 4 8.21 -4.95 -72.38
C SER A 4 6.88 -4.31 -72.84
N LEU A 5 5.94 -4.05 -71.90
CA LEU A 5 5.48 -2.70 -71.43
C LEU A 5 4.06 -2.70 -70.82
N CYS A 6 3.91 -1.91 -69.76
CA CYS A 6 2.67 -1.35 -69.18
C CYS A 6 1.95 -0.44 -70.23
N PRO A 7 0.64 -0.09 -70.11
CA PRO A 7 0.28 1.03 -69.25
C PRO A 7 -1.11 1.00 -68.57
N THR A 8 -1.22 1.96 -67.66
CA THR A 8 -2.34 2.48 -66.87
C THR A 8 -3.36 3.31 -67.69
N LYS A 9 -4.64 3.36 -67.26
CA LYS A 9 -5.34 4.55 -66.69
C LYS A 9 -6.86 4.57 -66.86
N CYS A 10 -7.51 4.88 -65.73
CA CYS A 10 -8.63 5.82 -65.53
C CYS A 10 -9.97 5.60 -66.27
N THR A 11 -11.02 5.26 -65.51
CA THR A 11 -12.15 6.18 -65.19
C THR A 11 -13.27 5.40 -64.47
N PHE A 12 -13.26 5.39 -63.13
CA PHE A 12 -14.47 5.08 -62.34
C PHE A 12 -14.37 5.79 -60.98
N TRP A 13 -14.24 7.11 -61.04
CA TRP A 13 -14.52 8.03 -59.93
C TRP A 13 -15.76 8.84 -60.33
N ARG A 14 -16.64 9.08 -59.35
CA ARG A 14 -17.95 9.79 -59.39
C ARG A 14 -19.18 8.87 -59.47
N VAL A 15 -19.54 8.24 -58.34
CA VAL A 15 -20.93 8.15 -57.84
C VAL A 15 -20.97 7.85 -56.33
N PHE A 16 -19.95 7.23 -55.72
CA PHE A 16 -19.96 6.91 -54.26
C PHE A 16 -19.36 7.98 -53.33
N LEU A 17 -19.56 9.27 -53.65
CA LEU A 17 -19.04 10.40 -52.85
C LEU A 17 -20.13 11.40 -52.43
N LEU A 18 -21.38 10.96 -52.32
CA LEU A 18 -22.51 11.82 -51.89
C LEU A 18 -23.45 11.18 -50.87
N TRP A 19 -23.02 10.15 -50.13
CA TRP A 19 -23.70 9.69 -48.90
C TRP A 19 -22.75 9.67 -47.68
N SER A 20 -21.70 10.50 -47.72
CA SER A 20 -20.78 10.72 -46.59
C SER A 20 -21.01 12.07 -45.91
N ILE A 21 -22.19 12.68 -46.05
CA ILE A 21 -22.49 14.01 -45.49
C ILE A 21 -23.57 13.97 -44.39
N TRP A 22 -24.34 12.89 -44.19
CA TRP A 22 -25.31 12.80 -43.09
C TRP A 22 -25.26 11.43 -42.38
N GLY A 23 -24.18 11.15 -41.67
CA GLY A 23 -24.02 9.93 -40.87
C GLY A 23 -23.41 10.12 -39.48
N ASP A 24 -23.08 11.35 -39.07
CA ASP A 24 -22.44 11.65 -37.77
C ASP A 24 -23.40 12.25 -36.73
N TYR A 25 -24.71 12.13 -36.93
CA TYR A 25 -25.73 12.50 -35.95
C TYR A 25 -26.56 11.25 -35.60
N LEU A 26 -26.11 10.47 -34.63
CA LEU A 26 -26.93 9.84 -33.58
C LEU A 26 -26.11 8.77 -32.84
N LEU A 27 -25.49 9.15 -31.73
CA LEU A 27 -25.25 8.26 -30.59
C LEU A 27 -24.94 9.12 -29.36
N SER A 28 -25.95 9.87 -28.91
CA SER A 28 -25.98 10.53 -27.61
C SER A 28 -26.50 9.53 -26.57
N VAL A 29 -25.62 8.98 -25.74
CA VAL A 29 -26.00 8.17 -24.57
C VAL A 29 -26.02 9.04 -23.27
N LEU A 30 -26.02 10.37 -23.42
CA LEU A 30 -26.38 11.33 -22.37
C LEU A 30 -27.19 12.46 -23.01
N ALA A 31 -28.13 13.04 -22.26
CA ALA A 31 -28.65 14.35 -22.59
C ALA A 31 -27.55 15.39 -22.28
N CYS A 32 -26.58 15.50 -23.21
CA CYS A 32 -25.68 16.64 -23.25
C CYS A 32 -26.55 17.89 -23.44
N PRO A 33 -26.29 18.99 -22.70
CA PRO A 33 -27.07 20.21 -22.86
C PRO A 33 -27.15 20.62 -24.34
N ALA A 34 -28.32 21.08 -24.79
CA ALA A 34 -28.62 21.25 -26.22
C ALA A 34 -27.60 22.10 -26.99
N ASN A 35 -26.90 23.01 -26.29
CA ASN A 35 -25.91 23.93 -26.85
C ASN A 35 -24.45 23.52 -26.59
N CYS A 36 -24.23 22.30 -26.11
CA CYS A 36 -22.92 21.76 -25.76
C CYS A 36 -22.57 20.52 -26.59
N LEU A 37 -21.27 20.29 -26.74
CA LEU A 37 -20.69 19.05 -27.25
C LEU A 37 -19.99 18.36 -26.07
N CYS A 38 -20.49 17.19 -25.68
CA CYS A 38 -19.95 16.43 -24.56
C CYS A 38 -19.16 15.22 -25.07
N SER A 39 -17.98 15.00 -24.48
CA SER A 39 -17.16 13.80 -24.63
C SER A 39 -17.13 13.04 -23.29
N LYS A 40 -16.36 11.93 -23.22
CA LYS A 40 -16.15 11.20 -21.96
C LYS A 40 -15.38 12.01 -20.90
N THR A 41 -14.65 13.04 -21.31
CA THR A 41 -13.71 13.82 -20.48
C THR A 41 -13.92 15.33 -20.58
N ASP A 42 -14.70 15.81 -21.54
CA ASP A 42 -14.78 17.23 -21.90
C ASP A 42 -16.24 17.64 -22.12
N ILE A 43 -16.60 18.81 -21.59
CA ILE A 43 -17.87 19.49 -21.91
C ILE A 43 -17.51 20.78 -22.63
N ASN A 44 -18.01 20.97 -23.85
CA ASN A 44 -17.63 22.09 -24.71
C ASN A 44 -18.87 22.81 -25.27
N CYS A 45 -19.20 23.95 -24.67
CA CYS A 45 -20.37 24.78 -24.92
C CYS A 45 -19.95 26.09 -25.61
N LYS A 46 -19.71 26.02 -26.93
CA LYS A 46 -19.35 27.19 -27.74
C LYS A 46 -20.52 27.82 -28.48
N LYS A 47 -21.64 27.09 -28.61
CA LYS A 47 -22.84 27.64 -29.23
C LYS A 47 -23.43 28.68 -28.26
N PRO A 48 -23.79 29.87 -28.75
CA PRO A 48 -24.42 30.89 -27.92
C PRO A 48 -25.74 30.33 -27.37
N ASP A 49 -25.95 30.54 -26.09
CA ASP A 49 -27.15 30.12 -25.37
C ASP A 49 -27.73 31.34 -24.64
N ASP A 50 -29.07 31.42 -24.64
CA ASP A 50 -29.84 32.39 -23.87
C ASP A 50 -30.21 31.83 -22.47
N GLY A 51 -29.77 30.62 -22.13
CA GLY A 51 -29.95 30.01 -20.82
C GLY A 51 -29.15 30.68 -19.69
N ASN A 52 -29.70 30.62 -18.46
CA ASN A 52 -29.08 31.16 -17.25
C ASN A 52 -28.37 30.10 -16.39
N LEU A 53 -28.47 28.82 -16.78
CA LEU A 53 -28.06 27.68 -15.98
C LEU A 53 -26.69 27.14 -16.43
N PHE A 54 -25.90 26.63 -15.49
CA PHE A 54 -24.66 25.92 -15.79
C PHE A 54 -24.98 24.58 -16.50
N PRO A 55 -24.17 24.14 -17.47
CA PRO A 55 -24.42 22.89 -18.20
C PRO A 55 -24.24 21.66 -17.27
N LEU A 56 -25.35 21.17 -16.72
CA LEU A 56 -25.39 19.91 -15.97
C LEU A 56 -25.73 18.75 -16.92
N LEU A 57 -25.14 17.57 -16.68
CA LEU A 57 -25.47 16.36 -17.43
C LEU A 57 -26.85 15.84 -16.95
N GLU A 58 -27.86 15.82 -17.83
CA GLU A 58 -29.20 15.30 -17.50
C GLU A 58 -29.30 13.77 -17.71
N GLY A 59 -30.00 13.09 -16.80
CA GLY A 59 -30.39 11.68 -16.91
C GLY A 59 -31.71 11.54 -17.67
N GLN A 60 -31.73 10.74 -18.74
CA GLN A 60 -32.93 10.53 -19.52
C GLN A 60 -33.80 9.42 -18.89
N ASP A 61 -34.78 9.79 -18.06
CA ASP A 61 -35.93 8.92 -17.77
C ASP A 61 -36.92 9.05 -18.92
N SER A 62 -36.76 8.24 -19.97
CA SER A 62 -37.79 8.08 -21.00
C SER A 62 -38.37 6.66 -20.92
N GLY A 63 -39.63 6.58 -20.53
CA GLY A 63 -40.37 5.33 -20.38
C GLY A 63 -40.45 4.56 -21.68
N SER A 64 -39.73 3.43 -21.74
CA SER A 64 -40.09 2.30 -22.57
C SER A 64 -39.57 1.05 -21.88
N SER A 65 -40.49 0.18 -21.51
CA SER A 65 -40.26 -1.15 -20.95
C SER A 65 -39.28 -1.95 -21.81
N ASN A 66 -38.07 -2.17 -21.27
CA ASN A 66 -37.33 -3.43 -21.28
C ASN A 66 -36.00 -3.20 -20.54
N GLY A 67 -35.83 -3.88 -19.40
CA GLY A 67 -34.79 -3.58 -18.42
C GLY A 67 -33.37 -3.76 -18.97
N ASN A 68 -32.60 -2.67 -18.95
CA ASN A 68 -31.14 -2.66 -18.98
C ASN A 68 -30.63 -1.38 -18.29
N THR A 69 -29.73 -1.56 -17.32
CA THR A 69 -28.71 -0.62 -16.78
C THR A 69 -29.07 0.86 -16.66
N SER A 70 -29.43 1.31 -15.45
CA SER A 70 -29.40 2.72 -15.07
C SER A 70 -27.94 3.22 -15.05
N ILE A 71 -27.60 4.13 -15.96
CA ILE A 71 -26.29 4.79 -16.04
C ILE A 71 -26.15 5.79 -14.88
N ASN A 72 -25.11 5.66 -14.05
CA ASN A 72 -24.91 6.51 -12.88
C ASN A 72 -24.21 7.84 -13.26
N ILE A 73 -24.94 8.96 -13.20
CA ILE A 73 -24.49 10.31 -13.61
C ILE A 73 -23.27 10.80 -12.80
N THR A 74 -23.13 10.34 -11.54
CA THR A 74 -22.02 10.75 -10.67
C THR A 74 -20.68 10.19 -11.14
N ASP A 75 -20.65 8.98 -11.70
CA ASP A 75 -19.41 8.35 -12.17
C ASP A 75 -18.93 8.97 -13.49
N ILE A 76 -19.86 9.46 -14.31
CA ILE A 76 -19.56 10.19 -15.55
C ILE A 76 -19.03 11.58 -15.24
N SER A 77 -19.67 12.30 -14.31
CA SER A 77 -19.27 13.66 -13.92
C SER A 77 -17.86 13.68 -13.31
N ARG A 78 -17.44 12.61 -12.61
CA ARG A 78 -16.07 12.45 -12.10
C ARG A 78 -15.00 12.33 -13.18
N ASN A 79 -15.35 11.80 -14.35
CA ASN A 79 -14.42 11.60 -15.47
C ASN A 79 -14.21 12.87 -16.31
N ILE A 80 -15.05 13.90 -16.13
CA ILE A 80 -14.87 15.17 -16.81
C ILE A 80 -13.66 15.90 -16.22
N THR A 81 -12.64 16.09 -17.05
CA THR A 81 -11.40 16.81 -16.73
C THR A 81 -11.40 18.24 -17.24
N SER A 82 -12.25 18.57 -18.21
CA SER A 82 -12.30 19.89 -18.85
C SER A 82 -13.73 20.37 -19.08
N ILE A 83 -14.03 21.61 -18.71
CA ILE A 83 -15.28 22.29 -19.03
C ILE A 83 -14.96 23.61 -19.71
N HIS A 84 -15.51 23.81 -20.91
CA HIS A 84 -15.37 25.01 -21.73
C HIS A 84 -16.74 25.60 -22.04
N ILE A 85 -17.00 26.82 -21.59
CA ILE A 85 -18.23 27.58 -21.80
C ILE A 85 -17.86 28.93 -22.42
N GLU A 86 -18.51 29.29 -23.52
CA GLU A 86 -18.21 30.51 -24.25
C GLU A 86 -19.46 31.16 -24.84
N ASN A 87 -19.55 32.50 -24.77
CA ASN A 87 -20.65 33.30 -25.32
C ASN A 87 -22.02 33.08 -24.64
N TRP A 88 -22.06 32.64 -23.38
CA TRP A 88 -23.30 32.42 -22.62
C TRP A 88 -23.64 33.68 -21.81
N LYS A 89 -24.38 34.60 -22.44
CA LYS A 89 -24.56 35.97 -21.91
C LYS A 89 -25.44 36.06 -20.66
N ASN A 90 -26.28 35.06 -20.41
CA ASN A 90 -27.19 35.06 -19.27
C ASN A 90 -26.71 34.19 -18.09
N LEU A 91 -25.59 33.48 -18.24
CA LEU A 91 -24.92 32.79 -17.13
C LEU A 91 -24.26 33.82 -16.21
N GLN A 92 -24.97 34.25 -15.16
CA GLN A 92 -24.53 35.34 -14.28
C GLN A 92 -23.84 34.88 -13.00
N THR A 93 -24.12 33.66 -12.53
CA THR A 93 -23.57 33.14 -11.28
C THR A 93 -23.13 31.69 -11.44
N LEU A 94 -21.95 31.36 -10.89
CA LEU A 94 -21.48 29.99 -10.75
C LEU A 94 -21.72 29.53 -9.31
N ASN A 95 -22.57 28.51 -9.12
CA ASN A 95 -22.91 28.01 -7.80
C ASN A 95 -21.96 26.90 -7.36
N ALA A 96 -21.84 26.67 -6.05
CA ALA A 96 -20.98 25.61 -5.53
C ALA A 96 -21.51 24.21 -5.88
N VAL A 97 -22.84 24.05 -5.91
CA VAL A 97 -23.51 22.80 -6.29
C VAL A 97 -23.21 22.43 -7.74
N ASP A 98 -23.09 23.42 -8.63
CA ASP A 98 -22.80 23.20 -10.06
C ASP A 98 -21.44 22.51 -10.25
N MET A 99 -20.49 22.76 -9.35
CA MET A 99 -19.10 22.29 -9.44
C MET A 99 -18.82 21.02 -8.62
N GLU A 100 -19.70 20.68 -7.68
CA GLU A 100 -19.51 19.62 -6.69
C GLU A 100 -19.33 18.22 -7.32
N LEU A 101 -20.04 17.96 -8.42
CA LEU A 101 -20.00 16.67 -9.12
C LEU A 101 -18.72 16.44 -9.91
N TYR A 102 -18.02 17.51 -10.30
CA TYR A 102 -16.85 17.48 -11.17
C TYR A 102 -15.53 17.36 -10.40
N THR A 103 -15.43 16.38 -9.50
CA THR A 103 -14.25 16.24 -8.60
C THR A 103 -12.93 15.96 -9.32
N GLY A 104 -12.97 15.47 -10.57
CA GLY A 104 -11.82 15.24 -11.44
C GLY A 104 -11.40 16.43 -12.31
N LEU A 105 -12.11 17.57 -12.22
CA LEU A 105 -11.91 18.72 -13.08
C LEU A 105 -10.49 19.31 -12.93
N GLN A 106 -9.85 19.55 -14.07
CA GLN A 106 -8.50 20.09 -14.17
C GLN A 106 -8.47 21.46 -14.85
N ARG A 107 -9.37 21.68 -15.82
CA ARG A 107 -9.45 22.89 -16.64
C ARG A 107 -10.89 23.42 -16.65
N LEU A 108 -11.06 24.66 -16.23
CA LEU A 108 -12.32 25.38 -16.34
C LEU A 108 -12.13 26.61 -17.23
N THR A 109 -12.99 26.79 -18.22
CA THR A 109 -13.03 27.98 -19.06
C THR A 109 -14.46 28.47 -19.16
N ILE A 110 -14.70 29.70 -18.70
CA ILE A 110 -15.96 30.42 -18.86
C ILE A 110 -15.58 31.77 -19.45
N ARG A 111 -15.66 31.92 -20.77
CA ARG A 111 -15.12 33.10 -21.48
C ARG A 111 -16.22 33.87 -22.22
N ASN A 112 -16.05 35.18 -22.36
CA ASN A 112 -16.96 36.04 -23.14
C ASN A 112 -18.45 35.88 -22.73
N SER A 113 -18.70 35.62 -21.45
CA SER A 113 -20.01 35.21 -20.93
C SER A 113 -20.55 36.26 -19.94
N GLY A 114 -21.74 36.02 -19.39
CA GLY A 114 -22.43 36.95 -18.50
C GLY A 114 -21.97 36.97 -17.05
N LEU A 115 -20.90 36.25 -16.69
CA LEU A 115 -20.61 35.88 -15.30
C LEU A 115 -20.28 37.12 -14.46
N ARG A 116 -20.99 37.29 -13.35
CA ARG A 116 -20.85 38.41 -12.40
C ARG A 116 -20.38 37.97 -11.02
N ASN A 117 -20.80 36.78 -10.59
CA ASN A 117 -20.53 36.29 -9.25
C ASN A 117 -20.15 34.80 -9.26
N ILE A 118 -19.26 34.41 -8.35
CA ILE A 118 -18.90 33.01 -8.09
C ILE A 118 -19.14 32.76 -6.61
N GLN A 119 -19.97 31.78 -6.28
CA GLN A 119 -20.30 31.50 -4.88
C GLN A 119 -19.06 31.08 -4.08
N PRO A 120 -19.00 31.42 -2.77
CA PRO A 120 -17.97 30.91 -1.88
C PRO A 120 -17.90 29.38 -1.95
N ARG A 121 -16.67 28.83 -1.87
CA ARG A 121 -16.41 27.38 -1.93
C ARG A 121 -16.79 26.70 -3.26
N ALA A 122 -17.07 27.44 -4.33
CA ALA A 122 -17.41 26.83 -5.62
C ALA A 122 -16.35 25.83 -6.12
N PHE A 123 -15.07 26.04 -5.80
CA PHE A 123 -14.00 25.13 -6.20
C PHE A 123 -13.52 24.18 -5.09
N ALA A 124 -14.20 24.15 -3.93
CA ALA A 124 -13.75 23.38 -2.77
C ALA A 124 -13.72 21.85 -3.02
N LYS A 125 -14.54 21.36 -3.96
CA LYS A 125 -14.61 19.94 -4.35
C LYS A 125 -13.80 19.61 -5.60
N ASN A 126 -13.03 20.57 -6.14
CA ASN A 126 -12.24 20.42 -7.37
C ASN A 126 -10.73 20.57 -7.09
N PRO A 127 -10.11 19.70 -6.27
CA PRO A 127 -8.72 19.88 -5.82
C PRO A 127 -7.67 19.74 -6.95
N HIS A 128 -8.07 19.23 -8.12
CA HIS A 128 -7.20 19.06 -9.29
C HIS A 128 -7.25 20.23 -10.27
N LEU A 129 -8.11 21.22 -10.02
CA LEU A 129 -8.28 22.39 -10.86
C LEU A 129 -7.04 23.28 -10.76
N HIS A 130 -6.31 23.38 -11.87
CA HIS A 130 -5.05 24.13 -11.95
C HIS A 130 -5.02 25.14 -13.11
N TYR A 131 -6.01 25.10 -14.00
CA TYR A 131 -6.21 26.10 -15.04
C TYR A 131 -7.63 26.66 -14.97
N ILE A 132 -7.75 27.98 -14.86
CA ILE A 132 -9.02 28.70 -14.85
C ILE A 132 -8.95 29.88 -15.81
N ASP A 133 -9.87 29.95 -16.77
CA ASP A 133 -10.05 31.10 -17.65
C ASP A 133 -11.45 31.71 -17.45
N LEU A 134 -11.49 32.93 -16.91
CA LEU A 134 -12.70 33.72 -16.67
C LEU A 134 -12.68 35.03 -17.49
N SER A 135 -11.93 35.07 -18.59
CA SER A 135 -11.76 36.28 -19.38
C SER A 135 -13.04 36.75 -20.11
N GLY A 136 -13.20 38.06 -20.26
CA GLY A 136 -14.32 38.66 -21.00
C GLY A 136 -15.69 38.48 -20.35
N ASN A 137 -15.75 38.34 -19.02
CA ASN A 137 -17.00 38.31 -18.27
C ASN A 137 -17.34 39.70 -17.70
N ARG A 138 -18.25 39.75 -16.72
CA ARG A 138 -18.69 40.96 -16.03
C ARG A 138 -18.35 40.90 -14.54
N LEU A 139 -17.23 40.29 -14.20
CA LEU A 139 -16.74 40.21 -12.82
C LEU A 139 -16.25 41.60 -12.38
N THR A 140 -16.91 42.19 -11.38
CA THR A 140 -16.50 43.46 -10.78
C THR A 140 -15.63 43.28 -9.55
N THR A 141 -15.66 42.10 -8.93
CA THR A 141 -14.84 41.69 -7.79
C THR A 141 -14.64 40.16 -7.83
N LEU A 142 -13.65 39.65 -7.09
CA LEU A 142 -13.36 38.23 -6.99
C LEU A 142 -12.59 37.98 -5.69
N SER A 143 -13.00 36.99 -4.88
CA SER A 143 -12.31 36.65 -3.63
C SER A 143 -11.18 35.66 -3.86
N TRP A 144 -10.02 35.89 -3.24
CA TRP A 144 -8.88 34.96 -3.27
C TRP A 144 -9.19 33.61 -2.57
N GLN A 145 -10.14 33.59 -1.63
CA GLN A 145 -10.55 32.39 -0.89
C GLN A 145 -11.12 31.29 -1.80
N LEU A 146 -11.59 31.65 -3.01
CA LEU A 146 -12.00 30.68 -4.03
C LEU A 146 -10.83 29.78 -4.46
N PHE A 147 -9.60 30.29 -4.38
CA PHE A 147 -8.40 29.66 -4.92
C PHE A 147 -7.45 29.15 -3.82
N GLN A 148 -7.74 29.40 -2.54
CA GLN A 148 -6.82 29.11 -1.42
C GLN A 148 -6.38 27.64 -1.32
N THR A 149 -7.23 26.71 -1.76
CA THR A 149 -6.96 25.27 -1.75
C THR A 149 -6.37 24.76 -3.07
N LEU A 150 -6.27 25.62 -4.10
CA LEU A 150 -5.86 25.26 -5.45
C LEU A 150 -4.41 25.64 -5.71
N ARG A 151 -3.68 24.77 -6.43
CA ARG A 151 -2.36 25.08 -6.96
C ARG A 151 -2.49 25.53 -8.41
N LEU A 152 -2.96 26.76 -8.61
CA LEU A 152 -3.20 27.31 -9.94
C LEU A 152 -1.88 27.49 -10.69
N PHE A 153 -1.80 26.87 -11.87
CA PHE A 153 -0.76 27.14 -12.85
C PHE A 153 -1.09 28.41 -13.64
N GLU A 154 -2.36 28.63 -13.96
CA GLU A 154 -2.79 29.77 -14.78
C GLU A 154 -4.22 30.21 -14.42
N LEU A 155 -4.37 31.52 -14.19
CA LEU A 155 -5.66 32.19 -13.96
C LEU A 155 -5.80 33.35 -14.94
N ARG A 156 -6.74 33.27 -15.89
CA ARG A 156 -7.00 34.35 -16.86
C ARG A 156 -8.21 35.20 -16.47
N LEU A 157 -7.99 36.50 -16.35
CA LEU A 157 -8.99 37.50 -15.92
C LEU A 157 -9.14 38.67 -16.91
N GLU A 158 -8.41 38.66 -18.02
CA GLU A 158 -8.44 39.73 -19.03
C GLU A 158 -9.86 40.11 -19.45
N ARG A 159 -10.06 41.39 -19.80
CA ARG A 159 -11.35 41.93 -20.28
C ARG A 159 -12.50 41.86 -19.27
N ASN A 160 -12.23 41.61 -17.98
CA ASN A 160 -13.14 41.98 -16.89
C ASN A 160 -12.79 43.40 -16.42
N LEU A 161 -13.81 44.20 -16.12
CA LEU A 161 -13.63 45.54 -15.55
C LEU A 161 -13.95 45.48 -14.05
N PHE A 162 -12.91 45.44 -13.24
CA PHE A 162 -13.06 45.38 -11.78
C PHE A 162 -13.39 46.75 -11.19
N ASN A 163 -13.95 46.79 -9.99
CA ASN A 163 -14.07 48.02 -9.20
C ASN A 163 -12.81 48.20 -8.36
N CYS A 164 -12.10 49.31 -8.50
CA CYS A 164 -10.90 49.58 -7.70
C CYS A 164 -11.31 49.62 -6.21
N SER A 165 -10.90 48.59 -5.48
CA SER A 165 -11.34 48.33 -4.11
C SER A 165 -10.36 47.38 -3.44
N CYS A 166 -10.49 47.25 -2.12
CA CYS A 166 -9.62 46.35 -1.36
C CYS A 166 -9.83 44.87 -1.72
N ASP A 167 -11.04 44.49 -2.13
CA ASP A 167 -11.42 43.11 -2.44
C ASP A 167 -10.64 42.50 -3.62
N ILE A 168 -10.07 43.34 -4.49
CA ILE A 168 -9.26 42.91 -5.64
C ILE A 168 -7.75 43.18 -5.45
N ARG A 169 -7.34 43.69 -4.28
CA ARG A 169 -5.93 44.00 -4.00
C ARG A 169 -5.03 42.77 -4.10
N TRP A 170 -5.53 41.59 -3.76
CA TRP A 170 -4.80 40.34 -3.91
C TRP A 170 -4.42 40.03 -5.38
N ILE A 171 -5.24 40.43 -6.35
CA ILE A 171 -4.97 40.24 -7.79
C ILE A 171 -3.76 41.07 -8.20
N GLN A 172 -3.69 42.32 -7.73
CA GLN A 172 -2.54 43.20 -7.94
C GLN A 172 -1.27 42.60 -7.31
N LEU A 173 -1.35 42.12 -6.07
CA LEU A 173 -0.22 41.48 -5.40
C LEU A 173 0.26 40.21 -6.12
N TRP A 174 -0.65 39.39 -6.65
CA TRP A 174 -0.31 38.22 -7.44
C TRP A 174 0.32 38.60 -8.78
N GLN A 175 -0.15 39.67 -9.41
CA GLN A 175 0.43 40.22 -10.64
C GLN A 175 1.87 40.71 -10.42
N GLU A 176 2.16 41.32 -9.27
CA GLU A 176 3.51 41.77 -8.89
C GLU A 176 4.45 40.61 -8.52
N LYS A 177 3.93 39.58 -7.85
CA LYS A 177 4.69 38.38 -7.45
C LYS A 177 4.90 37.36 -8.58
N GLY A 178 4.14 37.45 -9.67
CA GLY A 178 4.20 36.51 -10.78
C GLY A 178 3.42 35.20 -10.53
N GLU A 179 2.39 35.24 -9.70
CA GLU A 179 1.54 34.09 -9.36
C GLU A 179 0.51 33.81 -10.45
N ALA A 180 0.26 32.52 -10.74
CA ALA A 180 -0.74 32.03 -11.71
C ALA A 180 -0.71 32.72 -13.09
N ASN A 181 0.46 33.18 -13.56
CA ASN A 181 0.67 33.90 -14.82
C ASN A 181 -0.12 35.21 -14.98
N LEU A 182 -0.52 35.86 -13.87
CA LEU A 182 -1.22 37.15 -13.92
C LEU A 182 -0.33 38.30 -14.40
N GLN A 183 0.99 38.21 -14.20
CA GLN A 183 1.98 39.23 -14.61
C GLN A 183 1.98 39.53 -16.10
N TYR A 184 1.52 38.58 -16.93
CA TYR A 184 1.46 38.69 -18.38
C TYR A 184 0.13 39.26 -18.91
N GLN A 185 -0.80 39.61 -18.01
CA GLN A 185 -2.13 40.12 -18.36
C GLN A 185 -2.24 41.61 -18.07
N ASP A 186 -2.91 42.34 -18.96
CA ASP A 186 -3.28 43.74 -18.74
C ASP A 186 -4.67 43.80 -18.10
N LEU A 187 -4.68 44.06 -16.79
CA LEU A 187 -5.89 44.09 -15.98
C LEU A 187 -6.19 45.54 -15.53
N TYR A 188 -7.48 45.88 -15.49
CA TYR A 188 -7.95 47.24 -15.26
C TYR A 188 -9.02 47.28 -14.17
N CYS A 189 -9.10 48.42 -13.48
CA CYS A 189 -10.19 48.69 -12.55
C CYS A 189 -10.75 50.11 -12.75
N MET A 190 -12.01 50.29 -12.35
CA MET A 190 -12.73 51.56 -12.38
C MET A 190 -12.73 52.18 -10.98
N THR A 191 -12.27 53.43 -10.87
CA THR A 191 -12.30 54.20 -9.61
C THR A 191 -13.72 54.73 -9.34
N MET A 192 -13.95 55.25 -8.13
CA MET A 192 -15.21 55.88 -7.76
C MET A 192 -15.58 57.06 -8.68
N ASP A 193 -14.59 57.75 -9.23
CA ASP A 193 -14.74 58.87 -10.17
C ASP A 193 -14.94 58.41 -11.63
N ALA A 194 -15.24 57.12 -11.83
CA ALA A 194 -15.41 56.49 -13.13
C ALA A 194 -14.17 56.50 -14.05
N ALA A 195 -12.98 56.80 -13.51
CA ALA A 195 -11.72 56.69 -14.24
C ALA A 195 -11.28 55.22 -14.32
N ILE A 196 -10.83 54.78 -15.50
CA ILE A 196 -10.29 53.43 -15.70
C ILE A 196 -8.76 53.53 -15.62
N ILE A 197 -8.18 52.82 -14.66
CA ILE A 197 -6.74 52.76 -14.43
C ILE A 197 -6.25 51.32 -14.52
N THR A 198 -4.94 51.13 -14.70
CA THR A 198 -4.36 49.79 -14.63
C THR A 198 -4.35 49.30 -13.18
N LEU A 199 -4.48 47.99 -12.97
CA LEU A 199 -4.44 47.40 -11.62
C LEU A 199 -3.11 47.67 -10.90
N LYS A 200 -2.00 47.83 -11.64
CA LYS A 200 -0.68 48.20 -11.10
C LYS A 200 -0.65 49.61 -10.48
N GLU A 201 -1.47 50.53 -10.99
CA GLU A 201 -1.59 51.91 -10.49
C GLU A 201 -2.60 52.04 -9.34
N MET A 202 -3.30 50.95 -8.99
CA MET A 202 -4.28 50.97 -7.91
C MET A 202 -3.58 51.21 -6.55
N ASN A 203 -4.07 52.22 -5.82
CA ASN A 203 -3.60 52.58 -4.49
C ASN A 203 -4.80 52.80 -3.56
N ILE A 204 -5.05 51.85 -2.67
CA ILE A 204 -6.13 51.91 -1.68
C ILE A 204 -5.48 52.05 -0.30
N THR A 205 -5.81 53.12 0.42
CA THR A 205 -5.29 53.34 1.78
C THR A 205 -5.86 52.30 2.74
N GLN A 206 -5.05 51.83 3.70
CA GLN A 206 -5.48 50.88 4.73
C GLN A 206 -6.01 49.56 4.14
N CYS A 207 -5.29 49.00 3.17
CA CYS A 207 -5.65 47.78 2.46
C CYS A 207 -4.40 46.92 2.20
N ASP A 208 -3.98 46.20 3.23
CA ASP A 208 -2.74 45.42 3.22
C ASP A 208 -2.99 44.01 3.76
N LEU A 209 -1.99 43.13 3.56
CA LEU A 209 -2.01 41.79 4.15
C LEU A 209 -2.04 41.86 5.68
N PRO A 210 -2.63 40.87 6.36
CA PRO A 210 -2.70 40.88 7.81
C PRO A 210 -1.32 40.68 8.44
N GLU A 211 -1.03 41.46 9.47
CA GLU A 211 0.15 41.30 10.32
C GLU A 211 -0.19 40.40 11.50
N ILE A 212 0.69 39.45 11.80
CA ILE A 212 0.45 38.43 12.82
C ILE A 212 1.59 38.41 13.84
N SER A 213 1.23 38.31 15.11
CA SER A 213 2.19 38.17 16.21
C SER A 213 1.70 37.14 17.22
N VAL A 214 2.63 36.36 17.75
CA VAL A 214 2.36 35.29 18.73
C VAL A 214 3.11 35.59 20.03
N SER A 215 2.54 35.21 21.17
CA SER A 215 3.13 35.51 22.49
C SER A 215 4.42 34.73 22.78
N HIS A 216 4.66 33.63 22.06
CA HIS A 216 5.83 32.77 22.24
C HIS A 216 6.43 32.40 20.88
N VAL A 217 7.76 32.26 20.83
CA VAL A 217 8.46 31.66 19.68
C VAL A 217 8.50 30.14 19.82
N ASN A 218 8.77 29.67 21.05
CA ASN A 218 8.76 28.27 21.46
C ASN A 218 7.97 28.17 22.78
N LEU A 219 7.19 27.11 22.96
CA LEU A 219 6.41 26.85 24.17
C LEU A 219 6.86 25.52 24.79
N THR A 220 7.39 25.56 26.01
CA THR A 220 7.82 24.35 26.75
C THR A 220 6.90 24.10 27.93
N VAL A 221 6.33 22.88 28.03
CA VAL A 221 5.32 22.51 29.04
C VAL A 221 5.65 21.12 29.59
N ARG A 222 5.30 20.82 30.85
CA ARG A 222 5.40 19.44 31.36
C ARG A 222 4.12 18.66 31.09
N GLU A 223 4.24 17.35 30.88
CA GLU A 223 3.08 16.48 30.72
C GLU A 223 2.11 16.63 31.90
N GLY A 224 0.83 16.83 31.59
CA GLY A 224 -0.25 17.04 32.56
C GLY A 224 -0.47 18.48 33.00
N GLU A 225 0.41 19.43 32.63
CA GLU A 225 0.21 20.86 32.91
C GLU A 225 -0.67 21.55 31.85
N ASN A 226 -1.13 22.75 32.18
CA ASN A 226 -1.89 23.60 31.26
C ASN A 226 -0.98 24.72 30.72
N ALA A 227 -1.21 25.14 29.49
CA ALA A 227 -0.48 26.23 28.85
C ALA A 227 -1.43 27.16 28.10
N VAL A 228 -1.09 28.45 28.03
CA VAL A 228 -1.85 29.45 27.29
C VAL A 228 -0.95 30.16 26.31
N ILE A 229 -1.37 30.23 25.06
CA ILE A 229 -0.69 30.96 24.00
C ILE A 229 -1.64 31.92 23.32
N THR A 230 -1.15 33.09 22.94
CA THR A 230 -1.95 34.17 22.36
C THR A 230 -1.45 34.47 20.96
N CYS A 231 -2.39 34.61 20.03
CA CYS A 231 -2.12 35.12 18.69
C CYS A 231 -2.91 36.40 18.48
N ASN A 232 -2.22 37.43 18.01
CA ASN A 232 -2.79 38.73 17.69
C ASN A 232 -2.63 38.98 16.20
N GLY A 233 -3.75 39.11 15.50
CA GLY A 233 -3.80 39.59 14.12
C GLY A 233 -4.20 41.05 14.08
N SER A 234 -3.40 41.88 13.41
CA SER A 234 -3.70 43.29 13.16
C SER A 234 -3.68 43.56 11.66
N GLY A 235 -4.48 44.51 11.21
CA GLY A 235 -4.54 44.86 9.80
C GLY A 235 -5.75 45.70 9.49
N SER A 236 -5.73 46.29 8.29
CA SER A 236 -6.90 46.91 7.71
C SER A 236 -7.11 46.35 6.30
N PRO A 237 -8.25 45.67 6.04
CA PRO A 237 -9.34 45.35 6.97
C PRO A 237 -8.92 44.43 8.12
N LEU A 238 -9.64 44.52 9.25
CA LEU A 238 -9.39 43.71 10.46
C LEU A 238 -9.42 42.21 10.09
N PRO A 239 -8.35 41.45 10.35
CA PRO A 239 -8.32 40.04 10.01
C PRO A 239 -9.14 39.19 10.97
N ASP A 240 -9.68 38.09 10.44
CA ASP A 240 -10.12 36.96 11.23
C ASP A 240 -8.89 36.12 11.62
N VAL A 241 -8.84 35.67 12.87
CA VAL A 241 -7.66 35.01 13.44
C VAL A 241 -8.11 33.69 14.04
N ASP A 242 -7.39 32.60 13.80
CA ASP A 242 -7.67 31.32 14.45
C ASP A 242 -6.41 30.44 14.56
N TRP A 243 -6.47 29.44 15.44
CA TRP A 243 -5.42 28.43 15.62
C TRP A 243 -5.78 27.13 14.90
N THR A 244 -4.85 26.57 14.14
CA THR A 244 -5.02 25.25 13.55
C THR A 244 -4.67 24.16 14.55
N VAL A 245 -5.69 23.53 15.13
CA VAL A 245 -5.56 22.51 16.21
C VAL A 245 -6.15 21.15 15.85
N ALA A 246 -6.50 20.92 14.58
CA ALA A 246 -7.24 19.72 14.15
C ALA A 246 -6.52 18.38 14.40
N GLU A 247 -5.19 18.39 14.49
CA GLU A 247 -4.36 17.20 14.73
C GLU A 247 -3.78 17.16 16.16
N LEU A 248 -4.21 18.05 17.05
CA LEU A 248 -3.69 18.15 18.41
C LEU A 248 -4.43 17.17 19.35
N HIS A 249 -3.69 16.39 20.14
CA HIS A 249 -4.27 15.41 21.07
C HIS A 249 -4.72 16.03 22.40
N SER A 250 -4.08 17.12 22.83
CA SER A 250 -4.46 17.85 24.04
C SER A 250 -5.82 18.52 23.91
N ILE A 251 -6.56 18.53 25.01
CA ILE A 251 -7.81 19.31 25.12
C ILE A 251 -7.44 20.79 24.94
N ASN A 252 -8.19 21.47 24.09
CA ASN A 252 -7.92 22.86 23.79
C ASN A 252 -9.19 23.71 23.80
N THR A 253 -9.04 24.99 24.17
CA THR A 253 -10.13 25.98 24.13
C THR A 253 -9.63 27.28 23.54
N HIS A 254 -10.45 27.88 22.67
CA HIS A 254 -10.18 29.15 22.00
C HIS A 254 -10.98 30.24 22.69
N GLN A 255 -10.29 31.29 23.15
CA GLN A 255 -10.93 32.45 23.78
C GLN A 255 -10.53 33.72 23.03
N THR A 256 -11.51 34.37 22.42
CA THR A 256 -11.34 35.66 21.75
C THR A 256 -11.24 36.79 22.78
N ASN A 257 -10.20 37.62 22.69
CA ASN A 257 -10.05 38.84 23.49
C ASN A 257 -10.24 40.06 22.59
N LEU A 258 -11.44 40.64 22.62
CA LEU A 258 -11.81 41.84 21.87
C LEU A 258 -11.57 43.10 22.72
N ASN A 259 -10.30 43.40 23.03
CA ASN A 259 -9.94 44.57 23.83
C ASN A 259 -9.51 45.78 23.00
N TRP A 260 -9.18 45.60 21.71
CA TRP A 260 -8.69 46.67 20.84
C TRP A 260 -9.51 46.74 19.56
N THR A 261 -9.73 47.96 19.05
CA THR A 261 -10.61 48.21 17.89
C THR A 261 -10.02 47.69 16.57
N ASN A 262 -8.71 47.46 16.50
CA ASN A 262 -7.98 47.08 15.26
C ASN A 262 -7.11 45.82 15.42
N VAL A 263 -7.34 45.02 16.46
CA VAL A 263 -6.59 43.79 16.70
C VAL A 263 -7.57 42.69 17.10
N HIS A 264 -7.54 41.57 16.38
CA HIS A 264 -8.26 40.36 16.76
C HIS A 264 -7.26 39.44 17.46
N ALA A 265 -7.48 39.19 18.76
CA ALA A 265 -6.62 38.35 19.58
C ALA A 265 -7.33 37.08 19.99
N ILE A 266 -6.71 35.91 19.78
CA ILE A 266 -7.20 34.61 20.25
C ILE A 266 -6.18 33.95 21.16
N ASN A 267 -6.63 33.62 22.37
CA ASN A 267 -5.93 32.77 23.30
C ASN A 267 -6.30 31.30 23.06
N LEU A 268 -5.30 30.48 22.78
CA LEU A 268 -5.39 29.03 22.80
C LEU A 268 -4.91 28.54 24.16
N THR A 269 -5.81 27.86 24.89
CA THR A 269 -5.46 27.18 26.14
C THR A 269 -5.37 25.70 25.88
N LEU A 270 -4.20 25.11 26.18
CA LEU A 270 -3.98 23.67 26.20
C LEU A 270 -4.18 23.18 27.63
N VAL A 271 -5.06 22.21 27.81
CA VAL A 271 -5.40 21.62 29.12
C VAL A 271 -4.90 20.19 29.17
N ASN A 272 -4.19 19.84 30.25
CA ASN A 272 -3.64 18.51 30.49
C ASN A 272 -2.79 18.02 29.31
N VAL A 273 -1.70 18.74 29.03
CA VAL A 273 -0.87 18.54 27.84
C VAL A 273 -0.27 17.13 27.80
N THR A 274 -0.40 16.44 26.67
CA THR A 274 0.11 15.07 26.47
C THR A 274 1.50 15.05 25.86
N SER A 275 2.31 14.03 26.20
CA SER A 275 3.61 13.77 25.56
C SER A 275 3.50 13.51 24.04
N GLU A 276 2.33 13.12 23.54
CA GLU A 276 2.09 12.86 22.11
C GLU A 276 2.17 14.14 21.25
N ASP A 277 1.87 15.29 21.84
CA ASP A 277 1.92 16.60 21.18
C ASP A 277 3.34 17.22 21.18
N ASN A 278 4.36 16.50 21.68
CA ASN A 278 5.72 17.00 21.59
C ASN A 278 6.18 17.18 20.14
N GLY A 279 6.72 18.35 19.84
CA GLY A 279 7.16 18.75 18.51
C GLY A 279 6.02 19.24 17.62
N PHE A 280 4.78 19.33 18.13
CA PHE A 280 3.66 19.89 17.38
C PHE A 280 3.90 21.36 17.07
N LEU A 281 3.63 21.75 15.83
CA LEU A 281 3.77 23.12 15.37
C LEU A 281 2.40 23.81 15.47
N LEU A 282 2.20 24.59 16.53
CA LEU A 282 0.99 25.38 16.72
C LEU A 282 0.99 26.53 15.72
N THR A 283 0.18 26.45 14.67
CA THR A 283 0.08 27.50 13.65
C THR A 283 -1.16 28.35 13.90
N CYS A 284 -0.95 29.65 14.04
CA CYS A 284 -2.00 30.65 14.00
C CYS A 284 -2.09 31.22 12.58
N ILE A 285 -3.32 31.43 12.11
CA ILE A 285 -3.62 32.00 10.80
C ILE A 285 -4.40 33.29 11.01
N ALA A 286 -4.05 34.32 10.26
CA ALA A 286 -4.79 35.57 10.16
C ALA A 286 -5.20 35.82 8.70
N GLU A 287 -6.49 36.07 8.44
CA GLU A 287 -7.06 36.21 7.10
C GLU A 287 -7.85 37.50 6.96
N ASN A 288 -7.65 38.22 5.85
CA ASN A 288 -8.53 39.32 5.45
C ASN A 288 -8.83 39.26 3.94
N VAL A 289 -9.56 40.25 3.42
CA VAL A 289 -9.93 40.30 1.99
C VAL A 289 -8.74 40.41 1.04
N VAL A 290 -7.56 40.80 1.53
CA VAL A 290 -6.32 40.94 0.75
C VAL A 290 -5.52 39.63 0.71
N GLY A 291 -5.59 38.82 1.77
CA GLY A 291 -4.90 37.53 1.82
C GLY A 291 -4.76 36.95 3.21
N MET A 292 -3.83 36.02 3.35
CA MET A 292 -3.57 35.24 4.56
C MET A 292 -2.12 35.42 5.02
N SER A 293 -1.90 35.51 6.32
CA SER A 293 -0.59 35.36 6.98
C SER A 293 -0.67 34.30 8.07
N ASN A 294 0.48 33.70 8.41
CA ASN A 294 0.56 32.69 9.45
C ASN A 294 1.80 32.87 10.32
N ALA A 295 1.71 32.40 11.56
CA ALA A 295 2.80 32.36 12.52
C ALA A 295 2.74 31.00 13.24
N SER A 296 3.89 30.44 13.54
CA SER A 296 3.97 29.09 14.10
C SER A 296 4.82 29.06 15.36
N VAL A 297 4.42 28.25 16.34
CA VAL A 297 5.08 28.10 17.64
C VAL A 297 5.34 26.63 17.89
N LEU A 298 6.61 26.29 18.17
CA LEU A 298 6.99 24.91 18.46
C LEU A 298 6.62 24.55 19.90
N LEU A 299 5.76 23.54 20.08
CA LEU A 299 5.43 22.96 21.37
C LEU A 299 6.44 21.88 21.76
N THR A 300 7.07 22.01 22.93
CA THR A 300 7.97 21.01 23.52
C THR A 300 7.38 20.52 24.83
N VAL A 301 7.13 19.21 24.94
CA VAL A 301 6.52 18.60 26.13
C VAL A 301 7.56 17.76 26.87
N TYR A 302 7.78 18.03 28.15
CA TYR A 302 8.67 17.24 29.00
C TYR A 302 7.93 16.19 29.84
N TYR A 303 8.45 14.96 29.87
CA TYR A 303 7.86 13.80 30.55
C TYR A 303 8.93 12.78 31.01
N PRO A 304 8.63 11.95 32.04
CA PRO A 304 9.54 10.90 32.54
C PRO A 304 9.75 9.78 31.51
N PRO A 305 10.83 8.99 31.62
CA PRO A 305 11.11 7.93 30.67
C PRO A 305 10.10 6.79 30.77
N ARG A 306 9.82 6.14 29.64
CA ARG A 306 8.98 4.94 29.51
C ARG A 306 9.69 3.92 28.63
N ILE A 307 9.79 2.68 29.08
CA ILE A 307 10.35 1.58 28.28
C ILE A 307 9.20 1.05 27.42
N LEU A 308 9.31 1.20 26.11
CA LEU A 308 8.27 0.80 25.15
C LEU A 308 8.41 -0.67 24.76
N THR A 309 9.65 -1.13 24.56
CA THR A 309 9.94 -2.52 24.20
C THR A 309 11.14 -3.04 24.95
N LEU A 310 11.08 -4.33 25.27
CA LEU A 310 12.17 -5.13 25.82
C LEU A 310 11.96 -6.57 25.36
N GLU A 311 12.76 -7.04 24.42
CA GLU A 311 12.55 -8.31 23.71
C GLU A 311 13.55 -9.39 24.12
N GLU A 312 13.12 -10.66 24.03
CA GLU A 312 13.97 -11.80 24.36
C GLU A 312 15.21 -11.85 23.47
N PRO A 313 16.34 -12.45 23.93
CA PRO A 313 17.56 -12.46 23.15
C PRO A 313 17.39 -13.17 21.80
N VAL A 314 17.49 -12.43 20.70
CA VAL A 314 17.44 -12.97 19.33
C VAL A 314 18.84 -13.06 18.75
N LEU A 315 19.17 -14.19 18.11
CA LEU A 315 20.44 -14.37 17.41
C LEU A 315 20.36 -13.78 16.00
N HIS A 316 21.02 -12.65 15.76
CA HIS A 316 21.11 -12.04 14.42
C HIS A 316 22.56 -11.87 13.91
N MET A 317 23.56 -12.04 14.78
CA MET A 317 24.99 -12.35 14.53
C MET A 317 25.69 -12.56 15.89
N ASP A 318 25.44 -11.61 16.79
CA ASP A 318 25.52 -11.75 18.26
C ASP A 318 24.08 -11.96 18.79
N HIS A 319 23.88 -12.44 20.03
CA HIS A 319 22.53 -12.38 20.62
C HIS A 319 22.25 -10.93 21.05
N CYS A 320 21.07 -10.40 20.74
CA CYS A 320 20.65 -9.06 21.15
C CYS A 320 19.39 -9.13 22.01
N ILE A 321 19.45 -8.51 23.20
CA ILE A 321 18.24 -8.09 23.92
C ILE A 321 17.92 -6.67 23.45
N ALA A 322 16.91 -6.54 22.59
CA ALA A 322 16.52 -5.26 22.00
C ALA A 322 15.66 -4.46 22.99
N PHE A 323 15.85 -3.14 23.03
CA PHE A 323 15.11 -2.25 23.92
C PHE A 323 14.79 -0.90 23.29
N ALA A 324 13.57 -0.38 23.50
CA ALA A 324 13.19 0.98 23.15
C ALA A 324 12.82 1.76 24.41
N VAL A 325 13.39 2.96 24.59
CA VAL A 325 13.04 3.85 25.69
C VAL A 325 12.67 5.22 25.13
N HIS A 326 11.54 5.77 25.55
CA HIS A 326 11.11 7.12 25.22
C HIS A 326 11.21 8.02 26.44
N GLY A 327 11.57 9.29 26.28
CA GLY A 327 11.63 10.27 27.37
C GLY A 327 12.15 11.62 26.91
N ASN A 328 11.59 12.70 27.45
CA ASN A 328 12.02 14.07 27.15
C ASN A 328 12.13 14.90 28.44
N PRO A 329 13.32 15.37 28.85
CA PRO A 329 14.62 15.20 28.18
C PRO A 329 15.08 13.75 28.13
N ALA A 330 15.94 13.46 27.16
CA ALA A 330 16.37 12.10 26.89
C ALA A 330 17.03 11.43 28.11
N PRO A 331 16.67 10.17 28.42
CA PRO A 331 17.10 9.51 29.65
C PRO A 331 18.50 8.88 29.55
N THR A 332 19.18 8.80 30.70
CA THR A 332 20.40 8.01 30.87
C THR A 332 20.06 6.54 31.13
N LEU A 333 20.76 5.61 30.47
CA LEU A 333 20.47 4.18 30.48
C LEU A 333 21.58 3.35 31.15
N HIS A 334 21.20 2.32 31.91
CA HIS A 334 22.13 1.30 32.43
C HIS A 334 21.44 -0.06 32.63
N TRP A 335 22.23 -1.14 32.71
CA TRP A 335 21.74 -2.50 32.89
C TRP A 335 22.09 -3.11 34.24
N LEU A 336 21.21 -3.98 34.74
CA LEU A 336 21.44 -4.89 35.86
C LEU A 336 21.38 -6.34 35.37
N HIS A 337 22.22 -7.21 35.93
CA HIS A 337 22.17 -8.66 35.73
C HIS A 337 22.02 -9.34 37.09
N ASN A 338 20.93 -10.10 37.26
CA ASN A 338 20.54 -10.75 38.52
C ASN A 338 20.53 -9.78 39.72
N GLY A 339 20.07 -8.54 39.48
CA GLY A 339 19.94 -7.49 40.50
C GLY A 339 21.23 -6.72 40.82
N GLN A 340 22.36 -7.07 40.19
CA GLN A 340 23.62 -6.33 40.33
C GLN A 340 23.92 -5.52 39.07
N VAL A 341 24.65 -4.40 39.20
CA VAL A 341 25.02 -3.57 38.05
C VAL A 341 25.83 -4.38 37.05
N LEU A 342 25.33 -4.49 35.82
CA LEU A 342 25.99 -5.21 34.75
C LEU A 342 27.16 -4.36 34.24
N ARG A 343 28.38 -4.85 34.45
CA ARG A 343 29.57 -4.23 33.87
C ARG A 343 29.74 -4.70 32.43
N GLU A 344 29.99 -3.76 31.53
CA GLU A 344 30.28 -4.08 30.14
C GLU A 344 31.63 -4.80 30.02
N THR A 345 31.69 -5.79 29.13
CA THR A 345 32.83 -6.65 28.85
C THR A 345 32.93 -6.88 27.34
N GLU A 346 33.99 -7.56 26.86
CA GLU A 346 34.09 -7.95 25.44
C GLU A 346 32.96 -8.91 25.00
N ILE A 347 32.32 -9.59 25.96
CA ILE A 347 31.23 -10.54 25.75
C ILE A 347 29.87 -9.85 25.80
N ILE A 348 29.68 -8.87 26.69
CA ILE A 348 28.39 -8.18 26.91
C ILE A 348 28.59 -6.66 26.85
N ARG A 349 27.97 -5.98 25.89
CA ARG A 349 28.08 -4.52 25.72
C ARG A 349 26.76 -3.88 25.32
N MET A 350 26.53 -2.63 25.76
CA MET A 350 25.33 -1.88 25.38
C MET A 350 25.64 -1.01 24.14
N GLU A 351 24.79 -1.10 23.14
CA GLU A 351 24.90 -0.33 21.91
C GLU A 351 23.52 0.29 21.60
N PHE A 352 23.36 1.61 21.76
CA PHE A 352 22.09 2.31 21.51
C PHE A 352 22.22 3.68 20.85
N TYR A 353 21.27 3.99 19.97
CA TYR A 353 21.20 5.25 19.27
C TYR A 353 20.09 6.10 19.89
N GLN A 354 20.37 7.39 20.06
CA GLN A 354 19.42 8.32 20.63
C GLN A 354 18.98 9.31 19.55
N GLN A 355 17.71 9.23 19.16
CA GLN A 355 17.09 10.11 18.17
C GLN A 355 15.99 10.94 18.82
N GLY A 356 16.31 12.20 19.14
CA GLY A 356 15.38 13.07 19.84
C GLY A 356 15.02 12.51 21.22
N GLU A 357 13.77 12.10 21.37
CA GLU A 357 13.19 11.62 22.63
C GLU A 357 13.26 10.09 22.78
N VAL A 358 13.65 9.37 21.72
CA VAL A 358 13.68 7.91 21.71
C VAL A 358 15.14 7.43 21.74
N SER A 359 15.49 6.71 22.79
CA SER A 359 16.78 6.04 22.98
C SER A 359 16.59 4.55 22.79
N GLU A 360 17.21 4.01 21.76
CA GLU A 360 16.78 2.73 21.27
C GLU A 360 18.03 1.92 20.80
N GLY A 361 18.22 0.69 21.30
CA GLY A 361 19.41 -0.12 21.07
C GLY A 361 19.30 -1.62 21.43
N CYS A 362 20.46 -2.24 21.55
CA CYS A 362 20.68 -3.65 21.90
C CYS A 362 21.64 -3.77 23.08
N LEU A 363 21.34 -4.66 24.02
CA LEU A 363 22.37 -5.30 24.84
C LEU A 363 22.90 -6.51 24.07
N LEU A 364 24.13 -6.40 23.57
CA LEU A 364 24.75 -7.39 22.69
C LEU A 364 25.53 -8.43 23.48
N PHE A 365 25.46 -9.67 23.02
CA PHE A 365 26.15 -10.82 23.57
C PHE A 365 26.94 -11.57 22.48
N ASN A 366 28.26 -11.52 22.55
CA ASN A 366 29.15 -12.24 21.65
C ASN A 366 29.35 -13.68 22.12
N LYS A 367 28.77 -14.64 21.39
CA LYS A 367 28.84 -16.10 21.69
C LYS A 367 28.56 -16.44 23.16
N PRO A 368 27.38 -16.06 23.71
CA PRO A 368 27.04 -16.33 25.09
C PRO A 368 26.91 -17.84 25.35
N THR A 369 27.16 -18.23 26.61
CA THR A 369 27.03 -19.59 27.10
C THR A 369 25.91 -19.69 28.14
N HIS A 370 25.66 -20.89 28.67
CA HIS A 370 24.69 -21.08 29.76
C HIS A 370 25.02 -20.29 31.04
N TYR A 371 26.26 -19.82 31.21
CA TYR A 371 26.66 -18.93 32.31
C TYR A 371 26.14 -17.50 32.17
N ASN A 372 25.75 -17.11 30.96
CA ASN A 372 25.15 -15.81 30.68
C ASN A 372 23.63 -15.84 30.87
N ASN A 373 23.04 -16.99 31.24
CA ASN A 373 21.61 -17.05 31.51
C ASN A 373 21.28 -16.33 32.82
N GLY A 374 20.24 -15.49 32.82
CA GLY A 374 19.88 -14.71 33.99
C GLY A 374 18.81 -13.65 33.71
N ASN A 375 18.49 -12.87 34.73
CA ASN A 375 17.54 -11.75 34.61
C ASN A 375 18.30 -10.46 34.28
N TYR A 376 17.98 -9.86 33.15
CA TYR A 376 18.54 -8.60 32.67
C TYR A 376 17.51 -7.49 32.84
N THR A 377 17.86 -6.43 33.56
CA THR A 377 16.97 -5.27 33.82
C THR A 377 17.57 -4.01 33.22
N ILE A 378 16.85 -3.34 32.33
CA ILE A 378 17.22 -2.00 31.87
C ILE A 378 16.63 -0.96 32.83
N VAL A 379 17.41 0.07 33.14
CA VAL A 379 16.99 1.20 33.97
C VAL A 379 17.26 2.51 33.21
N ALA A 380 16.19 3.28 32.99
CA ALA A 380 16.21 4.57 32.33
C ALA A 380 15.85 5.69 33.31
N THR A 381 16.63 6.76 33.34
CA THR A 381 16.44 7.88 34.28
C THR A 381 16.56 9.24 33.60
N ASN A 382 15.65 10.16 33.89
CA ASN A 382 15.80 11.58 33.55
C ASN A 382 15.42 12.45 34.78
N GLN A 383 15.50 13.78 34.63
CA GLN A 383 15.19 14.72 35.71
C GLN A 383 13.73 14.70 36.21
N LEU A 384 12.82 14.01 35.51
CA LEU A 384 11.40 13.90 35.84
C LEU A 384 11.02 12.54 36.43
N GLY A 385 11.86 11.50 36.27
CA GLY A 385 11.57 10.19 36.84
C GLY A 385 12.47 9.07 36.33
N SER A 386 12.09 7.83 36.65
CA SER A 386 12.79 6.62 36.25
C SER A 386 11.84 5.50 35.83
N ALA A 387 12.28 4.66 34.91
CA ALA A 387 11.60 3.45 34.47
C ALA A 387 12.56 2.26 34.46
N ASN A 388 12.06 1.08 34.82
CA ASN A 388 12.82 -0.16 34.72
C ASN A 388 11.94 -1.31 34.22
N GLN A 389 12.57 -2.27 33.53
CA GLN A 389 11.89 -3.48 33.06
C GLN A 389 12.89 -4.63 32.98
N THR A 390 12.46 -5.84 33.35
CA THR A 390 13.29 -7.03 33.43
C THR A 390 12.88 -8.06 32.39
N ILE A 391 13.86 -8.73 31.79
CA ILE A 391 13.68 -9.87 30.89
C ILE A 391 14.65 -11.00 31.22
N LYS A 392 14.26 -12.24 30.94
CA LYS A 392 15.11 -13.41 31.16
C LYS A 392 15.94 -13.69 29.90
N GLY A 393 17.24 -13.52 29.99
CA GLY A 393 18.18 -13.94 28.95
C GLY A 393 18.42 -15.44 29.04
N HIS A 394 18.06 -16.18 27.99
CA HIS A 394 18.34 -17.61 27.87
C HIS A 394 19.08 -17.89 26.56
N PHE A 395 20.31 -18.37 26.65
CA PHE A 395 21.22 -18.52 25.50
C PHE A 395 21.50 -19.99 25.16
N LEU A 396 22.03 -20.75 26.12
CA LEU A 396 22.31 -22.19 25.95
C LEU A 396 21.86 -22.97 27.19
N GLU A 397 21.46 -24.22 26.97
CA GLU A 397 21.27 -25.19 28.05
C GLU A 397 22.61 -25.71 28.57
N LYS A 398 22.63 -26.17 29.83
CA LYS A 398 23.84 -26.75 30.43
C LYS A 398 24.20 -28.06 29.70
N PRO A 399 25.41 -28.21 29.13
CA PRO A 399 25.72 -29.34 28.23
C PRO A 399 25.64 -30.74 28.86
N PHE A 400 25.55 -30.87 30.18
CA PHE A 400 25.33 -32.15 30.84
C PHE A 400 24.56 -31.91 32.15
N PRO A 401 23.35 -32.46 32.34
CA PRO A 401 22.79 -32.59 33.68
C PRO A 401 23.62 -33.62 34.44
N GLY A 402 24.64 -33.14 35.16
CA GLY A 402 25.39 -33.88 36.17
C GLY A 402 26.05 -35.19 35.70
N ARG A 403 27.13 -35.12 34.92
CA ARG A 403 28.17 -36.16 35.00
C ARG A 403 29.29 -35.64 35.90
N ILE A 404 29.38 -36.25 37.07
CA ILE A 404 30.48 -36.09 38.02
C ILE A 404 31.76 -36.54 37.29
N PHE A 405 32.63 -35.59 36.94
CA PHE A 405 34.01 -35.89 36.60
C PHE A 405 34.72 -36.26 37.92
N ILE A 406 34.89 -37.56 38.15
CA ILE A 406 35.83 -38.05 39.16
C ILE A 406 37.21 -37.98 38.53
N GLY A 407 38.03 -37.08 39.04
CA GLY A 407 39.42 -36.90 38.65
C GLY A 407 40.10 -35.96 39.62
N ASP A 408 40.31 -36.40 40.85
CA ASP A 408 41.56 -36.15 41.54
C ASP A 408 41.79 -37.23 42.62
N TYR A 409 42.98 -37.81 42.54
CA TYR A 409 43.56 -38.71 43.53
C TYR A 409 43.84 -37.92 44.80
N GLU A 410 43.20 -38.27 45.92
CA GLU A 410 43.84 -38.18 47.23
C GLU A 410 43.42 -39.34 48.13
N VAL A 411 44.41 -39.83 48.85
CA VAL A 411 44.47 -41.08 49.60
C VAL A 411 44.01 -40.86 51.05
N SER A 412 43.46 -41.93 51.65
CA SER A 412 43.38 -42.25 53.11
C SER A 412 41.98 -42.14 53.75
N PRO A 413 41.67 -42.89 54.84
CA PRO A 413 41.53 -44.35 54.87
C PRO A 413 40.22 -44.82 55.56
N THR A 414 39.73 -46.00 55.14
CA THR A 414 38.95 -47.06 55.85
C THR A 414 37.76 -46.74 56.79
N PRO A 415 36.66 -47.55 56.77
CA PRO A 415 35.40 -47.33 57.48
C PRO A 415 35.37 -47.98 58.89
N PRO A 416 34.32 -47.76 59.69
CA PRO A 416 33.40 -48.88 59.94
C PRO A 416 31.90 -48.52 60.06
N ILE A 417 31.11 -49.24 59.28
CA ILE A 417 29.88 -49.98 59.61
C ILE A 417 29.11 -49.50 60.87
N THR A 418 27.86 -49.06 60.68
CA THR A 418 26.73 -49.60 61.47
C THR A 418 25.39 -49.39 60.77
N VAL A 419 24.75 -50.53 60.56
CA VAL A 419 23.36 -50.80 60.17
C VAL A 419 22.39 -49.90 60.94
N THR A 420 21.38 -49.32 60.29
CA THR A 420 19.96 -49.41 60.69
C THR A 420 18.99 -48.71 59.72
N HIS A 421 17.94 -49.45 59.37
CA HIS A 421 16.59 -49.06 58.95
C HIS A 421 16.35 -48.25 57.66
N LYS A 422 15.90 -49.00 56.64
CA LYS A 422 14.93 -48.57 55.63
C LYS A 422 13.60 -48.17 56.32
N PRO A 423 13.00 -47.01 56.01
CA PRO A 423 11.56 -46.87 56.01
C PRO A 423 11.07 -46.74 54.56
N GLU A 424 10.13 -47.59 54.22
CA GLU A 424 9.26 -47.44 53.05
C GLU A 424 8.29 -46.31 53.32
N GLU A 425 8.28 -45.28 52.47
CA GLU A 425 7.10 -44.45 52.22
C GLU A 425 7.00 -44.11 50.71
N ASP A 426 7.00 -45.13 49.87
CA ASP A 426 6.44 -45.08 48.51
C ASP A 426 5.06 -45.74 48.52
N THR A 427 4.09 -45.08 49.15
CA THR A 427 2.67 -45.45 48.97
C THR A 427 1.72 -44.26 48.96
N PHE A 428 2.14 -43.09 49.45
CA PHE A 428 1.27 -41.91 49.56
C PHE A 428 1.18 -41.09 48.27
N GLY A 429 2.31 -40.88 47.57
CA GLY A 429 2.34 -40.06 46.34
C GLY A 429 1.63 -40.69 45.13
N VAL A 430 1.70 -42.02 45.00
CA VAL A 430 1.06 -42.73 43.88
C VAL A 430 -0.46 -42.75 44.02
N SER A 431 -1.00 -42.85 45.24
CA SER A 431 -2.45 -42.75 45.48
C SER A 431 -3.00 -41.35 45.18
N ILE A 432 -2.23 -40.29 45.45
CA ILE A 432 -2.66 -38.91 45.14
C ILE A 432 -2.67 -38.68 43.63
N ALA A 433 -1.63 -39.15 42.91
CA ALA A 433 -1.57 -39.02 41.46
C ALA A 433 -2.70 -39.79 40.74
N VAL A 434 -2.98 -41.02 41.19
CA VAL A 434 -4.09 -41.83 40.66
C VAL A 434 -5.44 -41.22 41.04
N GLY A 435 -5.58 -40.68 42.25
CA GLY A 435 -6.78 -39.97 42.70
C GLY A 435 -7.07 -38.71 41.88
N LEU A 436 -6.04 -37.90 41.58
CA LEU A 436 -6.16 -36.71 40.74
C LEU A 436 -6.49 -37.06 39.28
N ALA A 437 -5.88 -38.12 38.74
CA ALA A 437 -6.18 -38.59 37.39
C ALA A 437 -7.60 -39.14 37.27
N ALA A 438 -8.07 -39.88 38.28
CA ALA A 438 -9.44 -40.38 38.35
C ALA A 438 -10.45 -39.23 38.51
N PHE A 439 -10.14 -38.23 39.33
CA PHE A 439 -10.99 -37.04 39.50
C PHE A 439 -11.09 -36.21 38.20
N ALA A 440 -9.97 -36.04 37.48
CA ALA A 440 -9.96 -35.40 36.18
C ALA A 440 -10.79 -36.17 35.14
N CYS A 441 -10.69 -37.51 35.13
CA CYS A 441 -11.52 -38.33 34.23
C CYS A 441 -13.00 -38.24 34.58
N VAL A 442 -13.36 -38.25 35.87
CA VAL A 442 -14.76 -38.10 36.30
C VAL A 442 -15.30 -36.71 35.96
N LEU A 443 -14.50 -35.64 36.13
CA LEU A 443 -14.85 -34.28 35.72
C LEU A 443 -15.09 -34.20 34.21
N LEU A 444 -14.24 -34.84 33.40
CA LEU A 444 -14.40 -34.86 31.94
C LEU A 444 -15.66 -35.63 31.52
N VAL A 445 -15.99 -36.74 32.21
CA VAL A 445 -17.22 -37.50 31.96
C VAL A 445 -18.45 -36.71 32.40
N VAL A 446 -18.42 -36.03 33.55
CA VAL A 446 -19.52 -35.15 34.01
C VAL A 446 -19.68 -33.97 33.06
N LEU A 447 -18.60 -33.36 32.59
CA LEU A 447 -18.63 -32.28 31.60
C LEU A 447 -19.21 -32.78 30.27
N PHE A 448 -18.83 -33.98 29.82
CA PHE A 448 -19.38 -34.62 28.64
C PHE A 448 -20.89 -34.94 28.79
N ILE A 449 -21.33 -35.37 29.98
CA ILE A 449 -22.75 -35.58 30.29
C ILE A 449 -23.48 -34.24 30.39
N MET A 450 -22.87 -33.18 30.94
CA MET A 450 -23.44 -31.84 30.99
C MET A 450 -23.60 -31.24 29.59
N ILE A 451 -22.61 -31.41 28.71
CA ILE A 451 -22.68 -31.02 27.30
C ILE A 451 -23.78 -31.82 26.59
N ASN A 452 -23.94 -33.12 26.86
CA ASN A 452 -24.99 -33.93 26.25
C ASN A 452 -26.39 -33.72 26.85
N LYS A 453 -26.49 -33.32 28.13
CA LYS A 453 -27.76 -33.12 28.86
C LYS A 453 -28.27 -31.67 28.74
N TYR A 454 -27.38 -30.68 28.66
CA TYR A 454 -27.72 -29.26 28.50
C TYR A 454 -27.50 -28.72 27.07
N GLY A 455 -26.73 -29.41 26.22
CA GLY A 455 -26.63 -29.12 24.78
C GLY A 455 -27.90 -29.41 23.98
N ARG A 456 -28.98 -29.88 24.65
CA ARG A 456 -30.31 -30.09 24.07
C ARG A 456 -31.29 -28.93 24.24
N ARG A 457 -30.84 -27.70 24.56
CA ARG A 457 -31.64 -26.49 24.33
C ARG A 457 -30.78 -25.30 23.93
N SER A 458 -30.52 -25.18 22.64
CA SER A 458 -31.02 -24.07 21.84
C SER A 458 -30.58 -24.29 20.40
N LYS A 459 -31.57 -24.22 19.51
CA LYS A 459 -31.48 -23.82 18.11
C LYS A 459 -30.06 -23.61 17.58
N PHE A 460 -29.61 -24.45 16.65
CA PHE A 460 -29.29 -24.08 15.26
C PHE A 460 -28.50 -25.20 14.57
N GLY A 461 -29.08 -25.76 13.51
CA GLY A 461 -28.41 -26.55 12.46
C GLY A 461 -27.88 -27.92 12.91
N MET A 462 -27.91 -29.00 12.15
CA MET A 462 -28.21 -29.32 10.76
C MET A 462 -28.37 -30.85 10.74
N LYS A 463 -29.10 -31.39 9.77
CA LYS A 463 -28.64 -32.52 8.93
C LYS A 463 -29.70 -32.83 7.87
N GLY A 464 -29.27 -32.85 6.61
CA GLY A 464 -29.96 -33.64 5.56
C GLY A 464 -29.79 -35.15 5.81
N PRO A 465 -30.19 -36.07 4.90
CA PRO A 465 -30.34 -35.90 3.45
C PRO A 465 -31.57 -36.60 2.78
N VAL A 466 -31.87 -36.14 1.55
CA VAL A 466 -32.36 -36.86 0.34
C VAL A 466 -33.70 -37.64 0.34
N ALA A 467 -34.54 -37.19 -0.62
CA ALA A 467 -35.53 -37.87 -1.49
C ALA A 467 -37.00 -38.06 -1.05
N VAL A 468 -37.85 -37.80 -2.06
CA VAL A 468 -39.20 -38.31 -2.36
C VAL A 468 -40.39 -37.33 -2.19
N ILE A 469 -40.81 -36.79 -3.34
CA ILE A 469 -42.17 -36.63 -3.94
C ILE A 469 -43.40 -36.46 -3.02
N SER A 470 -44.28 -35.54 -3.48
CA SER A 470 -45.71 -35.36 -3.12
C SER A 470 -45.93 -34.55 -1.83
N GLY A 471 -46.83 -33.59 -1.74
CA GLY A 471 -47.95 -33.16 -2.59
C GLY A 471 -48.84 -32.28 -1.70
N GLU A 472 -49.55 -31.34 -2.31
CA GLU A 472 -50.79 -30.69 -1.82
C GLU A 472 -50.70 -29.91 -0.49
N GLU A 473 -50.79 -28.58 -0.54
CA GLU A 473 -52.06 -27.82 -0.42
C GLU A 473 -52.67 -27.97 0.98
N ASP A 474 -52.69 -26.89 1.76
CA ASP A 474 -53.96 -26.15 1.86
C ASP A 474 -53.94 -24.92 2.78
N SER A 475 -54.86 -24.02 2.42
CA SER A 475 -55.43 -22.88 3.18
C SER A 475 -54.64 -21.55 3.10
N ALA A 476 -54.82 -20.70 2.07
CA ALA A 476 -56.01 -19.94 1.62
C ALA A 476 -56.37 -18.70 2.51
N SER A 477 -56.02 -17.51 1.99
CA SER A 477 -56.81 -16.29 1.61
C SER A 477 -58.16 -15.96 2.33
N PRO A 478 -58.76 -14.72 2.27
CA PRO A 478 -58.70 -13.71 1.18
C PRO A 478 -58.85 -12.19 1.51
N LEU A 479 -58.56 -11.35 0.48
CA LEU A 479 -59.10 -10.01 0.08
C LEU A 479 -59.32 -8.87 1.13
N HIS A 480 -58.97 -7.59 0.90
CA HIS A 480 -59.48 -6.66 -0.13
C HIS A 480 -58.76 -5.27 -0.10
N HIS A 481 -58.73 -4.58 -1.26
CA HIS A 481 -58.63 -3.10 -1.50
C HIS A 481 -57.28 -2.33 -1.65
N ILE A 482 -56.78 -2.27 -2.91
CA ILE A 482 -56.51 -1.11 -3.82
C ILE A 482 -55.67 0.13 -3.37
N ASN A 483 -54.55 0.35 -4.09
CA ASN A 483 -53.85 1.54 -4.67
C ASN A 483 -53.92 2.93 -3.97
N HIS A 484 -52.87 3.77 -3.90
CA HIS A 484 -51.86 4.19 -4.91
C HIS A 484 -50.52 4.62 -4.25
N GLY A 485 -49.42 4.51 -5.00
CA GLY A 485 -48.05 4.82 -4.52
C GLY A 485 -47.59 6.28 -4.70
N ILE A 486 -46.42 6.57 -4.11
CA ILE A 486 -45.30 7.38 -4.61
C ILE A 486 -44.08 6.96 -3.77
N THR A 487 -43.02 6.55 -4.47
CA THR A 487 -41.70 6.20 -3.95
C THR A 487 -40.89 7.46 -3.62
N THR A 488 -40.41 7.54 -2.38
CA THR A 488 -39.24 8.34 -1.99
C THR A 488 -38.18 7.39 -1.41
N PRO A 489 -36.91 7.48 -1.82
CA PRO A 489 -35.81 7.10 -0.97
C PRO A 489 -35.05 8.36 -0.55
N SER A 490 -35.16 8.66 0.74
CA SER A 490 -34.22 9.47 1.49
C SER A 490 -33.23 8.55 2.22
N SER A 491 -32.09 9.13 2.58
CA SER A 491 -31.06 8.69 3.54
C SER A 491 -30.08 7.58 3.11
N LEU A 492 -28.85 8.01 2.80
CA LEU A 492 -27.63 7.31 3.19
C LEU A 492 -26.79 8.31 4.01
N ASP A 493 -26.83 8.12 5.32
CA ASP A 493 -25.93 8.74 6.28
C ASP A 493 -24.60 7.98 6.34
N ALA A 494 -23.60 8.72 6.79
CA ALA A 494 -22.18 8.46 6.78
C ALA A 494 -21.70 7.36 7.76
N GLY A 495 -20.52 6.80 7.46
CA GLY A 495 -19.65 6.07 8.38
C GLY A 495 -18.19 6.05 7.86
N PRO A 496 -17.17 6.20 8.73
CA PRO A 496 -15.91 6.85 8.41
C PRO A 496 -14.78 5.85 8.09
N ASP A 497 -14.05 6.07 6.99
CA ASP A 497 -12.69 5.52 6.76
C ASP A 497 -12.05 6.15 5.51
N THR A 498 -12.14 7.46 5.34
CA THR A 498 -11.45 8.18 4.26
C THR A 498 -10.54 9.25 4.84
N VAL A 499 -9.29 8.87 5.05
CA VAL A 499 -8.17 9.80 5.25
C VAL A 499 -7.79 10.41 3.91
N VAL A 500 -7.78 11.73 3.82
CA VAL A 500 -7.36 12.54 2.67
C VAL A 500 -6.04 13.22 3.00
N ILE A 501 -4.97 12.96 2.23
CA ILE A 501 -3.83 13.88 2.06
C ILE A 501 -3.26 13.79 0.63
N GLY A 502 -3.11 14.96 -0.03
CA GLY A 502 -1.92 15.37 -0.80
C GLY A 502 -1.51 14.62 -2.08
N MET A 503 -2.03 15.07 -3.23
CA MET A 503 -1.31 15.36 -4.49
C MET A 503 -0.14 14.43 -4.93
N THR A 504 -0.47 13.25 -5.44
CA THR A 504 -0.18 12.82 -6.84
C THR A 504 -1.02 11.56 -7.07
N ARG A 505 -2.10 11.65 -7.85
CA ARG A 505 -2.79 10.45 -8.35
C ARG A 505 -1.88 9.82 -9.40
N ILE A 506 -0.89 9.06 -8.96
CA ILE A 506 -0.31 8.03 -9.83
C ILE A 506 -1.41 6.98 -9.93
N PRO A 507 -1.99 6.75 -11.12
CA PRO A 507 -2.94 5.66 -11.28
C PRO A 507 -2.19 4.40 -10.84
N VAL A 508 -2.76 3.65 -9.90
CA VAL A 508 -2.47 2.22 -9.84
C VAL A 508 -2.72 1.76 -11.26
N ILE A 509 -1.66 1.43 -12.02
CA ILE A 509 -1.82 0.84 -13.33
C ILE A 509 -2.39 -0.53 -13.03
N GLU A 510 -3.71 -0.62 -12.92
CA GLU A 510 -4.44 -1.87 -12.91
C GLU A 510 -4.29 -2.47 -14.30
N ASN A 511 -4.01 -3.77 -14.33
CA ASN A 511 -3.57 -4.45 -15.55
C ASN A 511 -4.64 -4.21 -16.65
N PRO A 512 -4.28 -3.72 -17.85
CA PRO A 512 -5.23 -3.32 -18.89
C PRO A 512 -6.24 -4.39 -19.32
N GLN A 513 -5.97 -5.66 -18.98
CA GLN A 513 -6.88 -6.79 -19.18
C GLN A 513 -8.03 -6.85 -18.17
N TYR A 514 -7.92 -6.22 -16.98
CA TYR A 514 -8.99 -6.19 -15.98
C TYR A 514 -10.24 -5.40 -16.41
N PHE A 515 -10.13 -4.58 -17.46
CA PHE A 515 -11.23 -3.73 -17.97
C PHE A 515 -11.46 -3.87 -19.48
N ARG A 516 -10.96 -4.93 -20.12
CA ARG A 516 -11.28 -5.23 -21.53
C ARG A 516 -12.59 -6.03 -21.69
N GLN A 517 -13.65 -5.64 -20.99
CA GLN A 517 -15.02 -5.96 -21.42
C GLN A 517 -15.71 -4.67 -21.85
N GLY A 518 -15.63 -4.41 -23.16
CA GLY A 518 -16.42 -3.38 -23.81
C GLY A 518 -15.65 -2.65 -24.89
N HIS A 519 -15.26 -3.33 -25.97
CA HIS A 519 -15.26 -2.83 -27.35
C HIS A 519 -14.83 -3.97 -28.31
N ASN A 520 -15.81 -4.48 -29.06
CA ASN A 520 -15.79 -5.41 -30.21
C ASN A 520 -14.49 -6.16 -30.54
N CYS A 521 -14.45 -7.45 -30.20
CA CYS A 521 -13.82 -8.51 -30.98
C CYS A 521 -14.66 -9.77 -30.83
N HIS A 522 -15.08 -10.38 -31.93
CA HIS A 522 -15.66 -11.72 -31.96
C HIS A 522 -14.71 -12.73 -31.30
N LYS A 523 -14.88 -13.00 -30.01
CA LYS A 523 -14.36 -14.18 -29.33
C LYS A 523 -15.50 -14.79 -28.51
N PRO A 524 -15.68 -16.11 -28.56
CA PRO A 524 -16.78 -16.77 -27.85
C PRO A 524 -16.64 -16.50 -26.34
N ASP A 525 -17.76 -16.28 -25.66
CA ASP A 525 -17.81 -16.11 -24.21
C ASP A 525 -16.90 -17.16 -23.55
N THR A 526 -15.86 -16.73 -22.84
CA THR A 526 -14.97 -17.67 -22.15
C THR A 526 -15.74 -18.26 -20.97
N TYR A 527 -16.40 -19.40 -21.18
CA TYR A 527 -17.13 -20.10 -20.13
C TYR A 527 -16.15 -20.71 -19.12
N VAL A 528 -16.14 -20.20 -17.89
CA VAL A 528 -15.43 -20.82 -16.78
C VAL A 528 -16.03 -22.21 -16.54
N GLN A 529 -15.21 -23.25 -16.53
CA GLN A 529 -15.70 -24.61 -16.28
C GLN A 529 -16.17 -24.74 -14.82
N HIS A 530 -17.43 -25.12 -14.64
CA HIS A 530 -18.00 -25.39 -13.32
C HIS A 530 -17.83 -26.87 -12.95
N ILE A 531 -17.11 -27.13 -11.86
CA ILE A 531 -16.84 -28.46 -11.32
C ILE A 531 -17.79 -28.69 -10.14
N LYS A 532 -18.50 -29.82 -10.14
CA LYS A 532 -19.48 -30.12 -9.09
C LYS A 532 -18.75 -30.51 -7.81
N ARG A 533 -19.24 -30.03 -6.67
CA ARG A 533 -18.61 -30.29 -5.36
C ARG A 533 -18.45 -31.78 -5.04
N ARG A 534 -19.41 -32.61 -5.46
CA ARG A 534 -19.38 -34.07 -5.29
C ARG A 534 -18.25 -34.78 -6.05
N ASP A 535 -17.74 -34.14 -7.10
CA ASP A 535 -16.66 -34.69 -7.92
C ASP A 535 -15.28 -34.37 -7.32
N ILE A 536 -15.21 -33.58 -6.23
CA ILE A 536 -13.96 -33.18 -5.57
C ILE A 536 -13.84 -33.90 -4.22
N VAL A 537 -12.82 -34.74 -4.07
CA VAL A 537 -12.52 -35.46 -2.82
C VAL A 537 -11.18 -34.98 -2.26
N LEU A 538 -11.23 -34.13 -1.23
CA LEU A 538 -10.04 -33.63 -0.54
C LEU A 538 -9.26 -34.77 0.12
N LYS A 539 -7.92 -34.74 0.00
CA LYS A 539 -7.02 -35.76 0.56
C LYS A 539 -6.20 -35.22 1.72
N ARG A 540 -5.35 -34.23 1.48
CA ARG A 540 -4.49 -33.61 2.50
C ARG A 540 -4.27 -32.13 2.21
N GLU A 541 -4.03 -31.36 3.25
CA GLU A 541 -3.60 -29.97 3.11
C GLU A 541 -2.17 -29.90 2.55
N LEU A 542 -1.93 -29.02 1.58
CA LEU A 542 -0.62 -28.74 0.98
C LEU A 542 -0.01 -27.45 1.53
N GLY A 543 -0.85 -26.50 1.95
CA GLY A 543 -0.45 -25.26 2.61
C GLY A 543 -1.62 -24.32 2.86
N GLU A 544 -1.42 -23.33 3.72
CA GLU A 544 -2.34 -22.20 3.95
C GLU A 544 -1.69 -20.90 3.46
N GLY A 545 -2.51 -20.00 2.92
CA GLY A 545 -2.09 -18.65 2.55
C GLY A 545 -3.21 -17.64 2.84
N ALA A 546 -2.93 -16.36 2.60
CA ALA A 546 -3.85 -15.27 2.95
C ALA A 546 -5.23 -15.33 2.28
N PHE A 547 -5.33 -15.98 1.11
CA PHE A 547 -6.60 -16.16 0.39
C PHE A 547 -7.30 -17.48 0.70
N GLY A 548 -6.71 -18.33 1.55
CA GLY A 548 -7.30 -19.59 2.01
C GLY A 548 -6.37 -20.79 1.88
N LYS A 549 -6.94 -21.98 2.04
CA LYS A 549 -6.19 -23.24 2.15
C LYS A 549 -6.06 -23.93 0.80
N VAL A 550 -4.90 -24.53 0.55
CA VAL A 550 -4.63 -25.35 -0.63
C VAL A 550 -4.58 -26.82 -0.23
N PHE A 551 -5.35 -27.65 -0.92
CA PHE A 551 -5.46 -29.08 -0.68
C PHE A 551 -5.05 -29.89 -1.90
N LEU A 552 -4.45 -31.05 -1.68
CA LEU A 552 -4.43 -32.13 -2.65
C LEU A 552 -5.82 -32.77 -2.66
N ALA A 553 -6.40 -32.99 -3.84
CA ALA A 553 -7.68 -33.66 -3.99
C ALA A 553 -7.67 -34.64 -5.17
N GLU A 554 -8.59 -35.60 -5.16
CA GLU A 554 -8.98 -36.36 -6.34
C GLU A 554 -10.20 -35.68 -6.97
N CYS A 555 -10.15 -35.41 -8.27
CA CYS A 555 -11.28 -34.91 -9.04
C CYS A 555 -11.78 -35.98 -10.01
N TYR A 556 -13.09 -36.25 -9.99
CA TYR A 556 -13.78 -37.15 -10.92
C TYR A 556 -14.34 -36.35 -12.10
N ASN A 557 -14.61 -37.01 -13.23
CA ASN A 557 -15.24 -36.42 -14.43
C ASN A 557 -14.52 -35.18 -15.00
N LEU A 558 -13.22 -35.02 -14.70
CA LEU A 558 -12.40 -33.92 -15.19
C LEU A 558 -11.43 -34.35 -16.30
N SER A 559 -10.97 -35.61 -16.25
CA SER A 559 -10.20 -36.23 -17.33
C SER A 559 -11.13 -36.65 -18.48
N PRO A 560 -10.70 -36.49 -19.76
CA PRO A 560 -11.42 -37.07 -20.90
C PRO A 560 -11.60 -38.59 -20.82
N THR A 561 -10.76 -39.28 -20.03
CA THR A 561 -10.83 -40.74 -19.83
C THR A 561 -11.80 -41.17 -18.73
N ASN A 562 -12.48 -40.23 -18.04
CA ASN A 562 -13.31 -40.45 -16.86
C ASN A 562 -12.59 -41.08 -15.64
N ASP A 563 -11.27 -41.20 -15.68
CA ASP A 563 -10.47 -41.60 -14.52
C ASP A 563 -10.38 -40.47 -13.50
N LYS A 564 -10.29 -40.85 -12.22
CA LYS A 564 -9.97 -39.91 -11.14
C LYS A 564 -8.56 -39.34 -11.34
N MET A 565 -8.43 -38.03 -11.23
CA MET A 565 -7.14 -37.34 -11.37
C MET A 565 -6.77 -36.55 -10.12
N LEU A 566 -5.48 -36.46 -9.82
CA LEU A 566 -4.98 -35.62 -8.73
C LEU A 566 -4.98 -34.15 -9.16
N VAL A 567 -5.56 -33.30 -8.31
CA VAL A 567 -5.66 -31.85 -8.51
C VAL A 567 -5.24 -31.10 -7.25
N ALA A 568 -4.87 -29.83 -7.41
CA ALA A 568 -4.73 -28.88 -6.32
C ALA A 568 -6.00 -28.04 -6.20
N VAL A 569 -6.56 -27.95 -5.00
CA VAL A 569 -7.80 -27.22 -4.69
C VAL A 569 -7.48 -26.05 -3.78
N LYS A 570 -7.70 -24.82 -4.24
CA LYS A 570 -7.58 -23.60 -3.43
C LYS A 570 -8.98 -23.22 -2.94
N ALA A 571 -9.21 -23.32 -1.64
CA ALA A 571 -10.48 -23.02 -0.98
C ALA A 571 -10.40 -21.65 -0.29
N LEU A 572 -11.30 -20.72 -0.62
CA LEU A 572 -11.29 -19.35 -0.10
C LEU A 572 -11.82 -19.27 1.34
N LYS A 573 -11.18 -18.44 2.18
CA LYS A 573 -11.43 -18.35 3.64
C LYS A 573 -12.72 -17.58 4.01
N ASP A 574 -13.01 -16.47 3.33
CA ASP A 574 -14.17 -15.60 3.63
C ASP A 574 -14.95 -15.20 2.36
N PRO A 575 -16.25 -15.54 2.24
CA PRO A 575 -17.04 -15.28 1.05
C PRO A 575 -17.71 -13.89 1.07
N THR A 576 -16.96 -12.81 1.38
CA THR A 576 -17.50 -11.44 1.29
C THR A 576 -17.96 -11.13 -0.14
N LEU A 577 -18.94 -10.23 -0.30
CA LEU A 577 -19.44 -9.87 -1.64
C LEU A 577 -18.33 -9.33 -2.56
N ALA A 578 -17.33 -8.65 -2.00
CA ALA A 578 -16.13 -8.20 -2.71
C ALA A 578 -15.23 -9.39 -3.11
N ALA A 579 -14.94 -10.31 -2.19
CA ALA A 579 -14.13 -11.50 -2.48
C ALA A 579 -14.76 -12.42 -3.53
N ARG A 580 -16.10 -12.50 -3.59
CA ARG A 580 -16.82 -13.24 -4.64
C ARG A 580 -16.65 -12.61 -6.03
N LYS A 581 -16.64 -11.27 -6.13
CA LYS A 581 -16.36 -10.56 -7.39
C LYS A 581 -14.91 -10.74 -7.82
N ASP A 582 -13.96 -10.70 -6.88
CA ASP A 582 -12.54 -10.95 -7.15
C ASP A 582 -12.29 -12.39 -7.63
N PHE A 583 -12.92 -13.35 -6.98
CA PHE A 583 -12.89 -14.77 -7.36
C PHE A 583 -13.37 -14.99 -8.80
N GLN A 584 -14.49 -14.38 -9.19
CA GLN A 584 -15.03 -14.51 -10.54
C GLN A 584 -14.08 -13.89 -11.59
N ARG A 585 -13.57 -12.67 -11.33
CA ARG A 585 -12.61 -12.00 -12.22
C ARG A 585 -11.32 -12.81 -12.39
N GLU A 586 -10.79 -13.37 -11.31
CA GLU A 586 -9.60 -14.21 -11.34
C GLU A 586 -9.87 -15.50 -12.12
N ALA A 587 -11.01 -16.16 -11.93
CA ALA A 587 -11.37 -17.37 -12.66
C ALA A 587 -11.51 -17.14 -14.18
N GLU A 588 -12.15 -16.04 -14.59
CA GLU A 588 -12.27 -15.65 -16.00
C GLU A 588 -10.90 -15.38 -16.64
N LEU A 589 -10.02 -14.69 -15.92
CA LEU A 589 -8.66 -14.42 -16.37
C LEU A 589 -7.84 -15.71 -16.52
N LEU A 590 -7.86 -16.58 -15.50
CA LEU A 590 -7.11 -17.83 -15.49
C LEU A 590 -7.58 -18.82 -16.56
N THR A 591 -8.86 -18.79 -16.93
CA THR A 591 -9.40 -19.64 -18.02
C THR A 591 -8.75 -19.32 -19.37
N ASN A 592 -8.39 -18.04 -19.59
CA ASN A 592 -7.77 -17.56 -20.81
C ASN A 592 -6.24 -17.76 -20.87
N LEU A 593 -5.59 -18.00 -19.72
CA LEU A 593 -4.13 -18.20 -19.63
C LEU A 593 -3.78 -19.68 -19.75
N GLN A 594 -3.53 -20.14 -20.97
CA GLN A 594 -3.19 -21.55 -21.26
C GLN A 594 -1.87 -21.64 -22.01
N HIS A 595 -0.87 -22.23 -21.35
CA HIS A 595 0.46 -22.42 -21.92
C HIS A 595 1.19 -23.55 -21.17
N GLU A 596 2.17 -24.19 -21.82
CA GLU A 596 2.92 -25.32 -21.26
C GLU A 596 3.58 -24.99 -19.92
N HIS A 597 4.10 -23.76 -19.80
CA HIS A 597 4.80 -23.26 -18.61
C HIS A 597 3.96 -22.32 -17.73
N ILE A 598 2.64 -22.37 -17.85
CA ILE A 598 1.69 -21.70 -16.93
C ILE A 598 0.85 -22.77 -16.25
N VAL A 599 0.66 -22.66 -14.93
CA VAL A 599 -0.12 -23.64 -14.16
C VAL A 599 -1.54 -23.70 -14.69
N LYS A 600 -1.96 -24.88 -15.12
CA LYS A 600 -3.25 -25.14 -15.75
C LYS A 600 -4.36 -25.00 -14.71
N PHE A 601 -5.27 -24.08 -15.00
CA PHE A 601 -6.53 -23.91 -14.30
C PHE A 601 -7.61 -24.80 -14.93
N TYR A 602 -8.34 -25.56 -14.11
CA TYR A 602 -9.39 -26.47 -14.55
C TYR A 602 -10.79 -25.92 -14.39
N GLY A 603 -11.04 -25.02 -13.44
CA GLY A 603 -12.36 -24.47 -13.20
C GLY A 603 -12.65 -24.13 -11.74
N VAL A 604 -13.90 -23.80 -11.48
CA VAL A 604 -14.40 -23.39 -10.15
C VAL A 604 -15.51 -24.30 -9.65
N CYS A 605 -15.63 -24.41 -8.33
CA CYS A 605 -16.82 -24.92 -7.66
C CYS A 605 -17.44 -23.78 -6.84
N GLY A 606 -18.55 -23.23 -7.36
CA GLY A 606 -19.36 -22.20 -6.70
C GLY A 606 -20.50 -22.76 -5.84
N ASP A 607 -20.72 -24.07 -5.87
CA ASP A 607 -21.78 -24.75 -5.11
C ASP A 607 -21.39 -24.83 -3.62
N GLY A 608 -21.94 -23.92 -2.82
CA GLY A 608 -21.74 -23.85 -1.37
C GLY A 608 -20.45 -23.16 -0.93
N ASP A 609 -20.28 -23.00 0.38
CA ASP A 609 -19.05 -22.44 0.97
C ASP A 609 -18.13 -23.56 1.49
N PRO A 610 -16.79 -23.42 1.38
CA PRO A 610 -16.07 -22.33 0.72
C PRO A 610 -16.06 -22.45 -0.82
N LEU A 611 -15.90 -21.31 -1.49
CA LEU A 611 -15.61 -21.22 -2.92
C LEU A 611 -14.26 -21.89 -3.24
N ILE A 612 -14.21 -22.64 -4.34
CA ILE A 612 -13.05 -23.47 -4.69
C ILE A 612 -12.58 -23.18 -6.12
N MET A 613 -11.27 -23.01 -6.28
CA MET A 613 -10.56 -23.08 -7.56
C MET A 613 -9.78 -24.39 -7.69
N VAL A 614 -9.82 -25.01 -8.87
CA VAL A 614 -9.18 -26.30 -9.15
C VAL A 614 -8.05 -26.12 -10.17
N PHE A 615 -6.86 -26.60 -9.83
CA PHE A 615 -5.63 -26.48 -10.60
C PHE A 615 -4.98 -27.84 -10.82
N GLU A 616 -4.05 -27.92 -11.79
CA GLU A 616 -3.19 -29.09 -11.90
C GLU A 616 -2.31 -29.30 -10.67
N TYR A 617 -2.15 -30.57 -10.28
CA TYR A 617 -1.29 -30.92 -9.17
C TYR A 617 0.18 -31.02 -9.59
N MET A 618 1.02 -30.19 -9.00
CA MET A 618 2.47 -30.15 -9.24
C MET A 618 3.20 -30.87 -8.09
N LYS A 619 3.61 -32.12 -8.35
CA LYS A 619 4.01 -33.09 -7.30
C LYS A 619 5.22 -32.70 -6.45
N HIS A 620 6.08 -31.80 -6.93
CA HIS A 620 7.28 -31.37 -6.20
C HIS A 620 7.10 -30.03 -5.48
N GLY A 621 5.89 -29.46 -5.50
CA GLY A 621 5.59 -28.20 -4.80
C GLY A 621 6.21 -26.99 -5.49
N ASP A 622 6.48 -25.95 -4.71
CA ASP A 622 7.07 -24.72 -5.21
C ASP A 622 8.57 -24.84 -5.50
N LEU A 623 9.05 -24.07 -6.46
CA LEU A 623 10.42 -24.12 -6.95
C LEU A 623 11.42 -23.62 -5.90
N ASN A 624 11.06 -22.69 -5.01
CA ASN A 624 11.99 -22.22 -3.98
C ASN A 624 12.38 -23.35 -3.01
N LYS A 625 11.39 -24.07 -2.46
CA LYS A 625 11.65 -25.27 -1.64
C LYS A 625 12.38 -26.35 -2.43
N PHE A 626 12.03 -26.55 -3.70
CA PHE A 626 12.70 -27.52 -4.55
C PHE A 626 14.19 -27.20 -4.71
N LEU A 627 14.54 -25.93 -4.96
CA LEU A 627 15.93 -25.47 -5.09
C LEU A 627 16.70 -25.65 -3.78
N ARG A 628 16.12 -25.23 -2.65
CA ARG A 628 16.73 -25.38 -1.31
C ARG A 628 17.01 -26.83 -0.96
N ALA A 629 16.11 -27.74 -1.33
CA ALA A 629 16.28 -29.17 -1.10
C ALA A 629 17.39 -29.82 -1.95
N HIS A 630 17.88 -29.15 -3.01
CA HIS A 630 18.98 -29.61 -3.86
C HIS A 630 20.21 -28.69 -3.77
N GLY A 631 20.26 -27.80 -2.76
CA GLY A 631 21.41 -26.92 -2.52
C GLY A 631 22.50 -27.59 -1.69
N PRO A 632 23.72 -27.02 -1.69
CA PRO A 632 24.86 -27.55 -0.92
C PRO A 632 24.62 -27.52 0.60
N ASP A 633 23.77 -26.61 1.07
CA ASP A 633 23.39 -26.46 2.49
C ASP A 633 22.22 -27.38 2.92
N ALA A 634 21.79 -28.32 2.06
CA ALA A 634 20.64 -29.18 2.31
C ALA A 634 20.96 -30.29 3.34
N MET A 635 20.77 -30.01 4.63
CA MET A 635 20.64 -31.06 5.66
C MET A 635 19.16 -31.48 5.78
N ILE A 636 18.84 -32.72 5.42
CA ILE A 636 17.50 -33.29 5.61
C ILE A 636 17.57 -34.37 6.71
N LEU A 637 16.96 -34.08 7.87
CA LEU A 637 16.55 -35.09 8.85
C LEU A 637 15.09 -35.48 8.55
N VAL A 638 14.87 -36.71 8.10
CA VAL A 638 13.55 -37.33 8.00
C VAL A 638 13.62 -38.69 8.69
N ASP A 639 12.72 -38.94 9.65
CA ASP A 639 12.65 -40.16 10.48
C ASP A 639 13.91 -40.48 11.32
N GLY A 640 14.65 -39.45 11.77
CA GLY A 640 15.80 -39.64 12.66
C GLY A 640 17.00 -40.34 12.03
N GLN A 641 17.04 -40.51 10.70
CA GLN A 641 18.22 -41.00 9.99
C GLN A 641 18.73 -39.97 8.96
N PRO A 642 20.05 -39.75 8.85
CA PRO A 642 20.64 -38.91 7.82
C PRO A 642 20.52 -39.61 6.47
N ARG A 643 19.68 -39.09 5.56
CA ARG A 643 19.69 -39.46 4.15
C ARG A 643 20.17 -38.27 3.32
N GLN A 644 21.11 -38.53 2.42
CA GLN A 644 21.58 -37.57 1.42
C GLN A 644 20.38 -37.07 0.59
N ALA A 645 20.24 -35.75 0.47
CA ALA A 645 19.32 -35.15 -0.48
C ALA A 645 19.63 -35.67 -1.90
N LYS A 646 18.59 -35.78 -2.74
CA LYS A 646 18.78 -36.02 -4.18
C LYS A 646 19.80 -34.99 -4.66
N GLY A 647 20.89 -35.45 -5.28
CA GLY A 647 22.11 -34.65 -5.49
C GLY A 647 21.90 -33.28 -6.13
N GLU A 648 22.91 -32.42 -6.02
CA GLU A 648 22.90 -31.03 -6.48
C GLU A 648 22.43 -30.89 -7.95
N LEU A 649 21.71 -29.81 -8.23
CA LEU A 649 21.25 -29.50 -9.59
C LEU A 649 22.44 -29.05 -10.45
N GLY A 650 22.68 -29.76 -11.54
CA GLY A 650 23.70 -29.38 -12.51
C GLY A 650 23.34 -28.10 -13.28
N LEU A 651 24.35 -27.44 -13.86
CA LEU A 651 24.17 -26.21 -14.65
C LEU A 651 23.11 -26.37 -15.76
N SER A 652 23.11 -27.51 -16.46
CA SER A 652 22.11 -27.80 -17.51
C SER A 652 20.68 -27.81 -16.96
N GLN A 653 20.47 -28.37 -15.77
CA GLN A 653 19.15 -28.43 -15.12
C GLN A 653 18.71 -27.03 -14.65
N MET A 654 19.62 -26.23 -14.09
CA MET A 654 19.34 -24.84 -13.72
C MET A 654 18.95 -23.98 -14.92
N LEU A 655 19.70 -24.10 -16.03
CA LEU A 655 19.40 -23.41 -17.29
C LEU A 655 18.07 -23.88 -17.89
N HIS A 656 17.77 -25.18 -17.76
CA HIS A 656 16.49 -25.73 -18.20
C HIS A 656 15.31 -25.16 -17.40
N ILE A 657 15.43 -25.06 -16.08
CA ILE A 657 14.44 -24.40 -15.20
C ILE A 657 14.24 -22.93 -15.63
N ALA A 658 15.34 -22.18 -15.78
CA ALA A 658 15.30 -20.78 -16.18
C ALA A 658 14.64 -20.58 -17.57
N SER A 659 14.95 -21.44 -18.54
CA SER A 659 14.37 -21.41 -19.88
C SER A 659 12.86 -21.66 -19.89
N GLN A 660 12.37 -22.58 -19.06
CA GLN A 660 10.94 -22.86 -18.92
C GLN A 660 10.18 -21.66 -18.35
N ILE A 661 10.72 -21.01 -17.31
CA ILE A 661 10.11 -19.79 -16.73
C ILE A 661 10.13 -18.65 -17.76
N ALA A 662 11.25 -18.44 -18.47
CA ALA A 662 11.33 -17.43 -19.52
C ALA A 662 10.29 -17.69 -20.64
N SER A 663 10.08 -18.95 -21.02
CA SER A 663 9.05 -19.34 -21.99
C SER A 663 7.63 -18.98 -21.52
N GLY A 664 7.31 -19.26 -20.24
CA GLY A 664 6.05 -18.81 -19.63
C GLY A 664 5.88 -17.29 -19.64
N MET A 665 6.94 -16.55 -19.31
CA MET A 665 6.92 -15.08 -19.33
C MET A 665 6.78 -14.48 -20.73
N VAL A 666 7.36 -15.11 -21.76
CA VAL A 666 7.12 -14.74 -23.18
C VAL A 666 5.63 -14.84 -23.51
N TYR A 667 4.97 -15.90 -23.07
CA TYR A 667 3.54 -16.07 -23.26
C TYR A 667 2.74 -14.98 -22.52
N LEU A 668 3.01 -14.72 -21.24
CA LEU A 668 2.31 -13.69 -20.47
C LEU A 668 2.46 -12.29 -21.10
N ALA A 669 3.68 -11.93 -21.53
CA ALA A 669 3.93 -10.67 -22.22
C ALA A 669 3.14 -10.56 -23.53
N SER A 670 2.99 -11.66 -24.28
CA SER A 670 2.18 -11.70 -25.51
C SER A 670 0.67 -11.50 -25.27
N GLN A 671 0.19 -11.85 -24.08
CA GLN A 671 -1.19 -11.61 -23.65
C GLN A 671 -1.37 -10.22 -23.00
N HIS A 672 -0.32 -9.39 -22.97
CA HIS A 672 -0.26 -8.13 -22.23
C HIS A 672 -0.59 -8.32 -20.74
N PHE A 673 -0.17 -9.44 -20.17
CA PHE A 673 -0.37 -9.79 -18.78
C PHE A 673 0.90 -9.52 -17.97
N VAL A 674 0.77 -8.75 -16.87
CA VAL A 674 1.85 -8.43 -15.94
C VAL A 674 1.63 -9.17 -14.63
N HIS A 675 2.60 -9.98 -14.21
CA HIS A 675 2.50 -10.85 -13.04
C HIS A 675 2.66 -10.12 -11.71
N ARG A 676 3.57 -9.13 -11.61
CA ARG A 676 3.80 -8.25 -10.43
C ARG A 676 4.41 -8.91 -9.18
N ASP A 677 4.43 -10.22 -9.11
CA ASP A 677 4.97 -11.01 -7.99
C ASP A 677 5.69 -12.25 -8.53
N LEU A 678 6.49 -12.06 -9.57
CA LEU A 678 7.24 -13.15 -10.18
C LEU A 678 8.43 -13.52 -9.28
N ALA A 679 8.38 -14.70 -8.64
CA ALA A 679 9.43 -15.24 -7.78
C ALA A 679 9.45 -16.78 -7.84
N THR A 680 10.53 -17.43 -7.40
CA THR A 680 10.60 -18.90 -7.40
C THR A 680 9.55 -19.56 -6.50
N ARG A 681 9.09 -18.90 -5.43
CA ARG A 681 7.97 -19.37 -4.59
C ARG A 681 6.62 -19.45 -5.32
N ASN A 682 6.46 -18.68 -6.39
CA ASN A 682 5.26 -18.66 -7.24
C ASN A 682 5.44 -19.51 -8.51
N CYS A 683 6.55 -20.25 -8.63
CA CYS A 683 6.74 -21.26 -9.66
C CYS A 683 6.55 -22.66 -9.05
N LEU A 684 5.90 -23.57 -9.77
CA LEU A 684 5.65 -24.94 -9.32
C LEU A 684 6.43 -25.96 -10.14
N VAL A 685 6.84 -27.05 -9.50
CA VAL A 685 7.64 -28.13 -10.10
C VAL A 685 6.82 -29.43 -10.20
N GLY A 686 6.70 -29.93 -11.43
CA GLY A 686 5.96 -31.13 -11.80
C GLY A 686 6.88 -32.33 -12.01
N ALA A 687 6.39 -33.36 -12.70
CA ALA A 687 7.24 -34.48 -13.11
C ALA A 687 8.32 -34.05 -14.11
N ASN A 688 9.45 -34.76 -14.09
CA ASN A 688 10.55 -34.57 -15.03
C ASN A 688 11.11 -33.14 -15.08
N LEU A 689 11.17 -32.45 -13.93
CA LEU A 689 11.60 -31.05 -13.82
C LEU A 689 10.79 -30.07 -14.68
N LEU A 690 9.53 -30.40 -14.99
CA LEU A 690 8.61 -29.45 -15.62
C LEU A 690 8.33 -28.30 -14.64
N VAL A 691 8.66 -27.08 -15.05
CA VAL A 691 8.43 -25.86 -14.25
C VAL A 691 7.35 -25.02 -14.91
N LYS A 692 6.40 -24.55 -14.08
CA LYS A 692 5.31 -23.69 -14.51
C LYS A 692 5.14 -22.51 -13.57
N ILE A 693 4.86 -21.34 -14.13
CA ILE A 693 4.53 -20.13 -13.37
C ILE A 693 3.09 -20.26 -12.88
N GLY A 694 2.88 -20.04 -11.58
CA GLY A 694 1.58 -20.11 -10.93
C GLY A 694 1.35 -18.92 -9.99
N ASP A 695 0.27 -19.05 -9.21
CA ASP A 695 -0.13 -18.11 -8.16
C ASP A 695 -0.26 -16.64 -8.62
N PHE A 696 -1.33 -16.38 -9.36
CA PHE A 696 -1.74 -15.03 -9.75
C PHE A 696 -2.45 -14.26 -8.60
N GLY A 697 -2.49 -14.84 -7.39
CA GLY A 697 -3.08 -14.26 -6.16
C GLY A 697 -2.35 -14.71 -4.88
N MET A 698 -1.66 -13.77 -4.22
CA MET A 698 -0.59 -13.95 -3.20
C MET A 698 -0.74 -15.09 -2.15
N SER A 699 0.05 -16.15 -2.26
CA SER A 699 0.42 -17.02 -1.13
C SER A 699 1.27 -16.26 -0.09
N ARG A 700 1.11 -16.52 1.22
CA ARG A 700 1.76 -15.69 2.27
C ARG A 700 2.38 -16.40 3.48
N ASP A 701 1.87 -17.55 3.94
CA ASP A 701 2.18 -17.96 5.32
C ASP A 701 3.55 -18.64 5.51
N VAL A 702 4.18 -19.16 4.45
CA VAL A 702 5.53 -19.78 4.52
C VAL A 702 6.66 -18.81 4.12
N TYR A 703 6.36 -17.74 3.40
CA TYR A 703 7.34 -16.81 2.81
C TYR A 703 7.15 -15.37 3.33
N SER A 704 6.66 -15.18 4.55
CA SER A 704 6.28 -13.86 5.08
C SER A 704 7.44 -12.85 5.09
N THR A 705 8.70 -13.30 5.19
CA THR A 705 9.91 -12.44 5.12
C THR A 705 10.20 -11.89 3.73
N ASP A 706 9.61 -12.46 2.68
CA ASP A 706 9.77 -12.02 1.29
C ASP A 706 8.86 -10.84 0.92
N TYR A 707 7.89 -10.52 1.79
CA TYR A 707 6.90 -9.48 1.56
C TYR A 707 6.99 -8.38 2.63
N TYR A 708 6.92 -7.13 2.17
CA TYR A 708 6.87 -5.95 3.02
C TYR A 708 5.42 -5.51 3.27
N ARG A 709 5.05 -5.30 4.54
CA ARG A 709 3.77 -4.70 4.94
C ARG A 709 4.02 -3.27 5.39
N GLU A 710 3.38 -2.29 4.76
CA GLU A 710 3.21 -0.98 5.38
C GLU A 710 2.14 -1.11 6.47
N GLY A 711 2.56 -1.18 7.73
CA GLY A 711 1.65 -0.95 8.86
C GLY A 711 1.35 0.55 9.01
N PRO A 712 0.22 0.93 9.65
CA PRO A 712 0.14 2.27 10.22
C PRO A 712 1.33 2.40 11.18
N ARG A 713 2.25 3.30 10.86
CA ARG A 713 3.39 3.62 11.73
C ARG A 713 2.83 4.31 12.98
N LEU A 714 2.48 3.52 13.99
CA LEU A 714 2.81 3.92 15.35
C LEU A 714 4.34 3.97 15.41
N LYS A 715 4.84 5.12 15.85
CA LYS A 715 6.26 5.42 16.01
C LYS A 715 7.01 4.23 16.64
N GLY A 716 8.15 3.87 16.04
CA GLY A 716 9.02 2.78 16.50
C GLY A 716 9.93 2.34 15.35
N GLN A 717 10.87 3.21 14.99
CA GLN A 717 11.71 3.07 13.81
C GLN A 717 13.11 2.61 14.22
N PHE A 718 13.25 1.32 14.46
CA PHE A 718 14.56 0.73 14.65
C PHE A 718 15.20 0.21 13.37
N SER A 719 16.51 0.44 13.29
CA SER A 719 17.48 -0.12 12.35
C SER A 719 17.67 0.65 11.03
N ALA A 720 18.62 1.59 11.08
CA ALA A 720 19.47 2.00 9.95
C ALA A 720 20.76 2.72 10.41
N ALA A 721 20.82 3.19 11.67
CA ALA A 721 21.98 3.93 12.19
C ALA A 721 23.15 3.03 12.67
N TRP A 722 22.90 1.77 13.03
CA TRP A 722 23.86 0.92 13.76
C TRP A 722 24.96 0.27 12.90
N GLN A 723 24.77 0.12 11.58
CA GLN A 723 25.72 -0.62 10.74
C GLN A 723 26.83 0.22 10.08
N ARG A 724 26.87 1.54 10.31
CA ARG A 724 27.76 2.43 9.54
C ARG A 724 29.17 2.66 10.11
N GLN A 725 29.57 2.01 11.21
CA GLN A 725 30.83 2.35 11.92
C GLN A 725 31.93 1.28 12.00
N ARG A 726 31.86 0.17 11.24
CA ARG A 726 32.90 -0.90 11.29
C ARG A 726 33.80 -1.08 10.06
N LEU A 727 33.88 -0.11 9.15
CA LEU A 727 34.81 -0.18 8.01
C LEU A 727 35.54 1.14 7.78
N ALA A 728 36.69 1.31 8.43
CA ALA A 728 37.77 2.17 7.93
C ALA A 728 39.12 1.63 8.41
N PRO A 729 40.09 1.49 7.48
CA PRO A 729 41.45 1.89 7.79
C PRO A 729 41.98 2.95 6.81
N ALA A 730 42.95 3.68 7.33
CA ALA A 730 43.56 4.90 6.82
C ALA A 730 44.33 4.75 5.50
N ALA A 731 44.33 5.82 4.67
CA ALA A 731 45.54 6.44 4.09
C ALA A 731 45.23 7.72 3.28
N ALA A 732 45.92 8.80 3.67
CA ALA A 732 46.53 9.85 2.85
C ALA A 732 45.71 10.68 1.81
N ALA A 733 45.34 11.88 2.26
CA ALA A 733 45.83 13.18 1.78
C ALA A 733 45.46 13.75 0.39
N THR A 734 44.86 14.96 0.48
CA THR A 734 45.11 16.21 -0.29
C THR A 734 44.09 16.69 -1.35
N VAL A 735 43.14 17.51 -0.87
CA VAL A 735 42.75 18.88 -1.34
C VAL A 735 42.12 19.05 -2.75
N ARG A 736 40.83 19.39 -2.81
CA ARG A 736 40.22 20.73 -3.09
C ARG A 736 38.67 20.68 -3.02
N LEU A 737 38.04 21.67 -2.39
CA LEU A 737 36.59 22.00 -2.33
C LEU A 737 36.38 23.42 -2.91
N PRO A 738 35.14 23.93 -3.16
CA PRO A 738 33.98 23.42 -3.92
C PRO A 738 33.50 24.48 -4.98
N PRO A 739 32.32 24.34 -5.65
CA PRO A 739 31.06 24.81 -5.03
C PRO A 739 29.82 23.92 -5.29
N LEU A 740 28.89 23.99 -4.32
CA LEU A 740 27.43 23.85 -4.42
C LEU A 740 26.85 22.68 -5.25
N ARG A 741 26.44 21.61 -4.55
CA ARG A 741 25.33 20.74 -4.98
C ARG A 741 24.25 20.71 -3.91
N PHE A 742 23.04 21.03 -4.36
CA PHE A 742 21.77 20.95 -3.66
C PHE A 742 21.62 19.68 -2.81
N PRO A 743 21.11 19.77 -1.57
CA PRO A 743 20.58 18.58 -0.91
C PRO A 743 19.26 18.21 -1.61
N CYS A 744 19.29 17.16 -2.43
CA CYS A 744 18.06 16.43 -2.76
C CYS A 744 17.63 15.66 -1.50
N ALA A 745 16.97 16.34 -0.58
CA ALA A 745 16.07 15.71 0.37
C ALA A 745 14.85 15.26 -0.44
N PHE A 746 14.88 14.04 -0.97
CA PHE A 746 13.71 13.45 -1.61
C PHE A 746 12.76 12.97 -0.51
N VAL A 747 11.66 13.71 -0.39
CA VAL A 747 10.45 13.36 0.36
C VAL A 747 9.93 12.02 -0.17
N LEU A 748 10.06 10.95 0.63
CA LEU A 748 9.22 9.76 0.45
C LEU A 748 7.81 10.17 0.84
N THR A 749 6.97 10.41 -0.16
CA THR A 749 5.54 10.66 0.03
C THR A 749 4.88 9.39 0.56
N GLN A 750 4.34 9.51 1.77
CA GLN A 750 3.64 8.48 2.50
C GLN A 750 2.24 8.31 1.89
N VAL A 751 1.95 7.14 1.31
CA VAL A 751 0.60 6.74 0.88
C VAL A 751 0.28 5.42 1.56
N GLY A 752 -0.46 5.50 2.66
CA GLY A 752 -1.01 4.34 3.35
C GLY A 752 -1.79 3.45 2.38
N GLY A 753 -1.46 2.16 2.39
CA GLY A 753 -2.26 1.13 1.73
C GLY A 753 -1.91 -0.23 2.28
N HIS A 754 -2.92 -0.98 2.73
CA HIS A 754 -2.87 -2.30 3.36
C HIS A 754 -2.30 -3.45 2.48
N THR A 755 -1.39 -3.17 1.54
CA THR A 755 -0.94 -4.08 0.50
C THR A 755 0.48 -4.59 0.77
N MET A 756 0.62 -5.91 0.88
CA MET A 756 1.93 -6.58 0.98
C MET A 756 2.65 -6.48 -0.38
N LEU A 757 3.93 -6.08 -0.40
CA LEU A 757 4.73 -5.92 -1.62
C LEU A 757 5.99 -6.81 -1.62
N PRO A 758 6.32 -7.53 -2.71
CA PRO A 758 7.52 -8.37 -2.81
C PRO A 758 8.77 -7.54 -3.14
N ILE A 759 9.10 -6.56 -2.30
CA ILE A 759 10.09 -5.49 -2.57
C ILE A 759 11.46 -5.98 -3.05
N ARG A 760 11.91 -7.17 -2.63
CA ARG A 760 13.21 -7.76 -3.02
C ARG A 760 13.26 -8.21 -4.49
N TRP A 761 12.09 -8.37 -5.12
CA TRP A 761 11.92 -8.73 -6.54
C TRP A 761 11.49 -7.54 -7.41
N MET A 762 11.24 -6.38 -6.82
CA MET A 762 10.68 -5.22 -7.52
C MET A 762 11.78 -4.29 -8.06
N PRO A 763 11.58 -3.69 -9.25
CA PRO A 763 12.47 -2.66 -9.78
C PRO A 763 12.24 -1.29 -9.12
N PRO A 764 13.15 -0.32 -9.30
CA PRO A 764 13.04 1.02 -8.72
C PRO A 764 11.71 1.72 -9.02
N GLU A 765 11.20 1.64 -10.25
CA GLU A 765 9.95 2.31 -10.63
C GLU A 765 8.70 1.69 -9.99
N SER A 766 8.72 0.39 -9.68
CA SER A 766 7.62 -0.26 -8.97
C SER A 766 7.65 0.08 -7.49
N ILE A 767 8.84 0.23 -6.90
CA ILE A 767 9.00 0.65 -5.49
C ILE A 767 8.63 2.12 -5.30
N MET A 768 9.16 3.01 -6.16
CA MET A 768 8.99 4.46 -6.00
C MET A 768 7.65 4.99 -6.52
N TYR A 769 7.14 4.41 -7.60
CA TYR A 769 6.00 4.96 -8.34
C TYR A 769 4.85 3.97 -8.53
N ARG A 770 4.91 2.78 -7.91
CA ARG A 770 3.93 1.69 -8.09
C ARG A 770 3.62 1.38 -9.57
N LYS A 771 4.62 1.53 -10.45
CA LYS A 771 4.50 1.27 -11.88
C LYS A 771 4.85 -0.18 -12.17
N PHE A 772 3.89 -0.95 -12.69
CA PHE A 772 4.08 -2.36 -13.06
C PHE A 772 3.83 -2.56 -14.56
N THR A 773 4.83 -3.09 -15.25
CA THR A 773 4.83 -3.34 -16.69
C THR A 773 5.51 -4.67 -17.01
N THR A 774 5.50 -5.08 -18.28
CA THR A 774 6.27 -6.24 -18.77
C THR A 774 7.77 -6.10 -18.45
N GLU A 775 8.30 -4.88 -18.48
CA GLU A 775 9.70 -4.59 -18.16
C GLU A 775 9.97 -4.71 -16.65
N SER A 776 8.97 -4.49 -15.80
CA SER A 776 9.09 -4.76 -14.36
C SER A 776 9.14 -6.25 -14.05
N ASP A 777 8.38 -7.09 -14.77
CA ASP A 777 8.47 -8.55 -14.63
C ASP A 777 9.81 -9.08 -15.16
N VAL A 778 10.41 -8.43 -16.17
CA VAL A 778 11.78 -8.74 -16.64
C VAL A 778 12.80 -8.51 -15.52
N TRP A 779 12.68 -7.43 -14.75
CA TRP A 779 13.53 -7.22 -13.57
C TRP A 779 13.39 -8.35 -12.56
N SER A 780 12.15 -8.73 -12.23
CA SER A 780 11.86 -9.84 -11.32
C SER A 780 12.38 -11.18 -11.85
N PHE A 781 12.35 -11.41 -13.18
CA PHE A 781 12.97 -12.56 -13.81
C PHE A 781 14.49 -12.60 -13.61
N GLY A 782 15.17 -11.44 -13.67
CA GLY A 782 16.60 -11.34 -13.30
C GLY A 782 16.86 -11.79 -11.86
N VAL A 783 15.96 -11.45 -10.93
CA VAL A 783 16.03 -11.93 -9.54
C VAL A 783 15.77 -13.42 -9.43
N ILE A 784 14.84 -13.99 -10.20
CA ILE A 784 14.63 -15.45 -10.29
C ILE A 784 15.88 -16.17 -10.78
N LEU A 785 16.58 -15.64 -11.78
CA LEU A 785 17.85 -16.22 -12.21
C LEU A 785 18.83 -16.25 -11.02
N TRP A 786 18.93 -15.16 -10.26
CA TRP A 786 19.77 -15.13 -9.08
C TRP A 786 19.35 -16.17 -8.03
N GLU A 787 18.04 -16.36 -7.79
CA GLU A 787 17.52 -17.39 -6.89
C GLU A 787 17.88 -18.81 -7.36
N ILE A 788 17.73 -19.12 -8.65
CA ILE A 788 18.07 -20.44 -9.22
C ILE A 788 19.56 -20.76 -8.96
N PHE A 789 20.44 -19.80 -9.24
CA PHE A 789 21.89 -19.96 -9.10
C PHE A 789 22.41 -19.78 -7.67
N THR A 790 21.52 -19.52 -6.71
CA THR A 790 21.81 -19.53 -5.26
C THR A 790 21.00 -20.58 -4.51
N TYR A 791 20.39 -21.52 -5.23
CA TYR A 791 19.57 -22.60 -4.66
C TYR A 791 18.42 -22.09 -3.77
N GLY A 792 17.75 -21.02 -4.21
CA GLY A 792 16.56 -20.47 -3.56
C GLY A 792 16.88 -19.56 -2.37
N LYS A 793 18.12 -19.07 -2.24
CA LYS A 793 18.49 -18.07 -1.23
C LYS A 793 17.63 -16.81 -1.39
N GLN A 794 17.35 -16.14 -0.26
CA GLN A 794 16.61 -14.89 -0.31
C GLN A 794 17.46 -13.79 -0.99
N PRO A 795 16.94 -13.05 -1.97
CA PRO A 795 17.65 -11.90 -2.53
C PRO A 795 17.92 -10.86 -1.45
N TRP A 796 19.15 -10.36 -1.41
CA TRP A 796 19.59 -9.42 -0.37
C TRP A 796 19.42 -9.96 1.05
N PHE A 797 19.59 -11.27 1.27
CA PHE A 797 19.41 -11.95 2.56
C PHE A 797 20.13 -11.27 3.75
N GLN A 798 21.19 -10.52 3.48
CA GLN A 798 21.99 -9.78 4.47
C GLN A 798 21.42 -8.40 4.84
N LEU A 799 20.36 -7.94 4.16
CA LEU A 799 19.77 -6.61 4.30
C LEU A 799 18.32 -6.70 4.78
N SER A 800 17.90 -5.74 5.60
CA SER A 800 16.52 -5.51 5.97
C SER A 800 15.68 -4.99 4.79
N ASN A 801 14.35 -5.06 4.90
CA ASN A 801 13.44 -4.60 3.86
C ASN A 801 13.62 -3.10 3.52
N THR A 802 13.92 -2.26 4.51
CA THR A 802 14.20 -0.82 4.31
C THR A 802 15.51 -0.60 3.57
N GLU A 803 16.56 -1.34 3.93
CA GLU A 803 17.86 -1.25 3.25
C GLU A 803 17.79 -1.76 1.82
N VAL A 804 16.96 -2.76 1.54
CA VAL A 804 16.69 -3.24 0.18
C VAL A 804 16.07 -2.14 -0.68
N ILE A 805 15.07 -1.42 -0.15
CA ILE A 805 14.45 -0.28 -0.83
C ILE A 805 15.53 0.77 -1.15
N GLU A 806 16.38 1.12 -0.19
CA GLU A 806 17.48 2.06 -0.40
C GLU A 806 18.49 1.56 -1.43
N CYS A 807 18.93 0.30 -1.35
CA CYS A 807 19.83 -0.32 -2.33
C CYS A 807 19.32 -0.24 -3.75
N ILE A 808 18.08 -0.68 -3.97
CA ILE A 808 17.49 -0.75 -5.30
C ILE A 808 17.29 0.66 -5.86
N THR A 809 16.79 1.60 -5.05
CA THR A 809 16.57 2.99 -5.48
C THR A 809 17.88 3.75 -5.75
N GLN A 810 18.97 3.41 -5.05
CA GLN A 810 20.32 3.92 -5.35
C GLN A 810 20.96 3.27 -6.58
N GLY A 811 20.39 2.18 -7.09
CA GLY A 811 20.88 1.47 -8.29
C GLY A 811 21.92 0.40 -8.00
N ARG A 812 22.01 -0.10 -6.76
CA ARG A 812 22.79 -1.29 -6.44
C ARG A 812 22.05 -2.54 -6.94
N VAL A 813 22.80 -3.52 -7.44
CA VAL A 813 22.29 -4.81 -7.96
C VAL A 813 22.90 -5.99 -7.20
N LEU A 814 22.26 -7.16 -7.26
CA LEU A 814 22.71 -8.37 -6.56
C LEU A 814 24.06 -8.83 -7.11
N GLU A 815 24.92 -9.36 -6.24
CA GLU A 815 26.22 -9.90 -6.62
C GLU A 815 26.12 -11.20 -7.41
N ARG A 816 27.11 -11.48 -8.26
CA ARG A 816 27.17 -12.73 -9.05
C ARG A 816 27.31 -13.96 -8.13
N PRO A 817 26.40 -14.95 -8.19
CA PRO A 817 26.55 -16.20 -7.45
C PRO A 817 27.80 -16.98 -7.90
N ARG A 818 28.46 -17.69 -6.97
CA ARG A 818 29.71 -18.43 -7.24
C ARG A 818 29.57 -19.46 -8.37
N VAL A 819 28.46 -20.20 -8.37
CA VAL A 819 28.16 -21.23 -9.38
C VAL A 819 27.54 -20.67 -10.66
N CYS A 820 27.34 -19.36 -10.77
CA CYS A 820 26.73 -18.72 -11.93
C CYS A 820 27.76 -18.44 -13.02
N PRO A 821 27.59 -18.96 -14.26
CA PRO A 821 28.40 -18.56 -15.40
C PRO A 821 28.30 -17.06 -15.68
N LYS A 822 29.34 -16.49 -16.30
CA LYS A 822 29.39 -15.05 -16.58
C LYS A 822 28.27 -14.65 -17.54
N GLU A 823 28.02 -15.48 -18.54
CA GLU A 823 27.02 -15.29 -19.59
C GLU A 823 25.61 -15.18 -18.99
N VAL A 824 25.34 -15.96 -17.94
CA VAL A 824 24.05 -15.89 -17.22
C VAL A 824 23.97 -14.62 -16.37
N TYR A 825 25.06 -14.22 -15.71
CA TYR A 825 25.09 -12.99 -14.94
C TYR A 825 24.95 -11.74 -15.81
N ASP A 826 25.52 -11.75 -17.02
CA ASP A 826 25.33 -10.67 -18.00
C ASP A 826 23.84 -10.51 -18.39
N ILE A 827 23.08 -11.62 -18.47
CA ILE A 827 21.62 -11.57 -18.64
C ILE A 827 20.95 -10.91 -17.42
N MET A 828 21.36 -11.25 -16.19
CA MET A 828 20.84 -10.61 -14.98
C MET A 828 21.08 -9.09 -15.00
N LEU A 829 22.29 -8.65 -15.35
CA LEU A 829 22.63 -7.22 -15.51
C LEU A 829 21.80 -6.55 -16.61
N GLY A 830 21.50 -7.24 -17.70
CA GLY A 830 20.59 -6.77 -18.74
C GLY A 830 19.13 -6.66 -18.28
N CYS A 831 18.71 -7.49 -17.32
CA CYS A 831 17.39 -7.38 -16.67
C CYS A 831 17.34 -6.20 -15.68
N TRP A 832 18.47 -5.89 -15.03
CA TRP A 832 18.57 -4.87 -13.98
C TRP A 832 19.02 -3.49 -14.48
N GLN A 833 18.77 -3.17 -15.75
CA GLN A 833 18.92 -1.79 -16.23
C GLN A 833 17.94 -0.87 -15.50
N ARG A 834 18.45 0.30 -15.06
CA ARG A 834 17.68 1.27 -14.28
C ARG A 834 16.48 1.78 -15.07
N GLU A 835 16.71 2.16 -16.33
CA GLU A 835 15.65 2.58 -17.24
C GLU A 835 14.90 1.37 -17.80
N PRO A 836 13.57 1.26 -17.62
CA PRO A 836 12.80 0.08 -18.05
C PRO A 836 12.96 -0.23 -19.55
N GLN A 837 13.08 0.80 -20.38
CA GLN A 837 13.20 0.65 -21.84
C GLN A 837 14.55 0.10 -22.30
N GLN A 838 15.56 0.08 -21.42
CA GLN A 838 16.89 -0.45 -21.72
C GLN A 838 17.04 -1.92 -21.30
N ARG A 839 16.04 -2.48 -20.61
CA ARG A 839 16.07 -3.88 -20.17
C ARG A 839 15.96 -4.82 -21.37
N LEU A 840 16.63 -5.97 -21.28
CA LEU A 840 16.54 -7.01 -22.31
C LEU A 840 15.09 -7.49 -22.51
N ASN A 841 14.71 -7.77 -23.75
CA ASN A 841 13.38 -8.32 -24.02
C ASN A 841 13.30 -9.78 -23.55
N ILE A 842 12.21 -10.18 -22.87
CA ILE A 842 12.04 -11.56 -22.39
C ILE A 842 12.16 -12.63 -23.49
N LYS A 843 11.76 -12.29 -24.73
CA LYS A 843 11.90 -13.18 -25.90
C LYS A 843 13.36 -13.40 -26.27
N GLU A 844 14.21 -12.39 -26.11
CA GLU A 844 15.65 -12.48 -26.35
C GLU A 844 16.31 -13.27 -25.22
N ILE A 845 15.95 -12.98 -23.97
CA ILE A 845 16.42 -13.72 -22.79
C ILE A 845 16.13 -15.22 -22.93
N TYR A 846 14.90 -15.60 -23.30
CA TYR A 846 14.51 -16.98 -23.55
C TYR A 846 15.41 -17.65 -24.60
N LYS A 847 15.67 -16.98 -25.74
CA LYS A 847 16.54 -17.50 -26.80
C LYS A 847 17.96 -17.75 -26.31
N ILE A 848 18.52 -16.82 -25.54
CA ILE A 848 19.88 -16.93 -24.99
C ILE A 848 19.96 -18.10 -24.00
N LEU A 849 19.04 -18.17 -23.03
CA LEU A 849 19.01 -19.26 -22.04
C LEU A 849 18.79 -20.63 -22.68
N HIS A 850 17.89 -20.71 -23.66
CA HIS A 850 17.64 -21.96 -24.39
C HIS A 850 18.85 -22.40 -25.22
N ALA A 851 19.62 -21.46 -25.79
CA ALA A 851 20.87 -21.77 -26.47
C ALA A 851 21.95 -22.26 -25.49
N LEU A 852 22.13 -21.58 -24.35
CA LEU A 852 23.07 -21.98 -23.29
C LEU A 852 22.74 -23.37 -22.72
N GLY A 853 21.46 -23.69 -22.57
CA GLY A 853 21.01 -25.01 -22.08
C GLY A 853 21.28 -26.16 -23.06
N LYS A 854 21.36 -25.88 -24.37
CA LYS A 854 21.70 -26.87 -25.41
C LYS A 854 23.21 -27.05 -25.61
N ALA A 855 24.00 -26.03 -25.27
CA ALA A 855 25.45 -26.00 -25.45
C ALA A 855 26.14 -25.74 -24.10
N THR A 856 25.87 -26.58 -23.09
CA THR A 856 26.31 -26.37 -21.71
C THR A 856 27.79 -25.96 -21.64
N PRO A 857 28.12 -24.72 -21.23
CA PRO A 857 29.50 -24.28 -21.10
C PRO A 857 30.21 -25.12 -20.03
N ILE A 858 31.47 -25.51 -20.29
CA ILE A 858 32.31 -26.17 -19.29
C ILE A 858 32.71 -25.09 -18.26
N TYR A 859 32.01 -25.04 -17.13
CA TYR A 859 32.37 -24.21 -15.98
C TYR A 859 33.02 -25.11 -14.92
N LEU A 860 34.30 -24.88 -14.63
CA LEU A 860 35.03 -25.51 -13.53
C LEU A 860 35.35 -24.42 -12.50
N ASP A 861 34.90 -24.64 -11.26
CA ASP A 861 35.22 -23.79 -10.12
C ASP A 861 36.66 -24.09 -9.68
N ILE A 862 37.62 -23.39 -10.29
CA ILE A 862 39.03 -23.46 -9.91
C ILE A 862 39.27 -22.34 -8.90
N LEU A 863 39.04 -22.64 -7.61
CA LEU A 863 39.70 -22.09 -6.40
C LEU A 863 38.74 -22.22 -5.20
N GLY A 864 39.06 -23.14 -4.30
CA GLY A 864 38.36 -23.35 -3.01
C GLY A 864 38.71 -22.32 -1.95
#